data_AF-A0A958FY30-F1
#
_entry.id   AF-A0A958FY30-F1
#
_cell.length_a   1.000
_cell.length_b   1.000
_cell.length_c   1.000
_cell.angle_alpha   90.00
_cell.angle_beta   90.00
_cell.angle_gamma   90.00
#
_symmetry.space_group_name_H-M   'P 1'
#
loop_
_entity.id
_entity.type
_entity.pdbx_description
1 polymer ?
#
loop_
_entity_poly.entity_id
_entity_poly.type
_entity_poly.pdbx_seq_one_letter_code
_entity_poly.pdbx_strand_id
1 'polypeptide(L)'
;MNLLQKEQLQMVTVIIEEDHYMKELRLKRSLSRGLFISSLLVFQAQVAFASNKCVDLLSGAVQSSVSVGPRTTRDAWSESVQALKQIEQRVYGRGQVIEALTTAILAKEFVWINGEPGGAKTFLSRLMFQSVLNAIPEKDKKVFVLQFHKLISEGKISGFQKFSSMMKDGKYEIETESSLVGDKFLFLIADEAEKSNPAVLNALLSVLNERKAFLGAKVVDAVLSSGVFTSNKTTGEFIQGFLNDRPSGEALLDRMAIKIHIPNQQMSPKETVAMYDLVKNPGKFKISLPLRELDSLIAKVKIPDDMMAEIVMIAREFDRYVTNKADQSRASVRYGESDSEYFPANQFSNRSVRRLVQIFKAALISKQLMDGVPFEQMRLTPRRQDLSLISQSALYAGPAGLRLKTFTVTEAQDGIRITSPYGVTSEMAVQYNPYEGQLLLQDGNGKTHFVYTQKDNGWVLRSKSPDFTDWSVDNAGFAALAPKIKTVVEANKIDLSRPQFEVDQGIEQLLAKGTVKERTRLELESIKKDLEQFANVLNQHFEQDHAPRVANPEKLLPARSEREKRQFRREMLDLKTGERVSRYYDWMSYEIRALKQRFVELEYSIEAHLTGILSDNHLYVFGPPGGAKTALAEVILKSELKKLNADQVDMFVKATLDAIQPDQNFLQAVYQRMQMDKPTVFDRFLLQFHKLLPEGVLIGFPKVEKQLNEGKEEIEVSTSLANQKFVFAILDEVDKANPQTITALLSILNEREVFAGNQVIKTALRSAILTSNKMPSEFLDSYYEDRSTGEAVMDRAINKVYVSNKISSEEALTQFLINLEKGISPSWKGLLAVSELEPVVSQ
;
A
#
# COMPACT_ATOMS: atom_id res chain seq x y z
N MET A 1 -9.18 52.19 -28.53
CA MET A 1 -8.91 50.92 -29.25
C MET A 1 -8.01 49.97 -28.44
N ASN A 2 -6.83 50.37 -27.94
CA ASN A 2 -5.94 49.47 -27.19
C ASN A 2 -6.49 48.92 -25.85
N LEU A 3 -7.39 49.62 -25.15
CA LEU A 3 -8.03 49.10 -23.93
C LEU A 3 -9.12 48.05 -24.21
N LEU A 4 -9.93 48.27 -25.25
CA LEU A 4 -10.99 47.35 -25.68
C LEU A 4 -10.43 46.03 -26.24
N GLN A 5 -9.31 46.10 -26.98
CA GLN A 5 -8.58 44.89 -27.39
C GLN A 5 -8.02 44.13 -26.18
N LYS A 6 -7.50 44.82 -25.16
CA LYS A 6 -7.01 44.18 -23.91
C LYS A 6 -8.13 43.49 -23.13
N GLU A 7 -9.31 44.11 -23.00
CA GLU A 7 -10.45 43.52 -22.29
C GLU A 7 -11.09 42.35 -23.05
N GLN A 8 -11.13 42.40 -24.38
CA GLN A 8 -11.62 41.28 -25.20
C GLN A 8 -10.66 40.09 -25.22
N LEU A 9 -9.34 40.33 -25.26
CA LEU A 9 -8.34 39.28 -25.04
C LEU A 9 -8.53 38.59 -23.69
N GLN A 10 -8.76 39.38 -22.63
CA GLN A 10 -8.99 38.85 -21.29
C GLN A 10 -10.23 37.96 -21.19
N MET A 11 -11.31 38.29 -21.90
CA MET A 11 -12.54 37.49 -21.88
C MET A 11 -12.34 36.12 -22.57
N VAL A 12 -11.62 36.09 -23.69
CA VAL A 12 -11.34 34.86 -24.45
C VAL A 12 -10.40 33.94 -23.67
N THR A 13 -9.32 34.45 -23.08
CA THR A 13 -8.39 33.62 -22.28
C THR A 13 -9.07 33.01 -21.04
N VAL A 14 -9.99 33.74 -20.38
CA VAL A 14 -10.75 33.23 -19.22
C VAL A 14 -11.72 32.12 -19.61
N ILE A 15 -12.41 32.25 -20.74
CA ILE A 15 -13.32 31.21 -21.25
C ILE A 15 -12.55 29.93 -21.58
N ILE A 16 -11.33 30.03 -22.10
CA ILE A 16 -10.49 28.88 -22.47
C ILE A 16 -9.91 28.20 -21.23
N GLU A 17 -9.44 28.96 -20.24
CA GLU A 17 -9.00 28.41 -18.97
C GLU A 17 -10.15 27.66 -18.27
N GLU A 18 -11.39 28.19 -18.32
CA GLU A 18 -12.57 27.52 -17.73
C GLU A 18 -13.02 26.28 -18.52
N ASP A 19 -13.04 26.30 -19.85
CA ASP A 19 -13.50 25.15 -20.66
C ASP A 19 -12.45 24.01 -20.72
N HIS A 20 -11.16 24.35 -20.64
CA HIS A 20 -10.09 23.37 -20.52
C HIS A 20 -10.03 22.75 -19.11
N TYR A 21 -10.34 23.50 -18.05
CA TYR A 21 -10.56 22.98 -16.69
C TYR A 21 -11.85 22.15 -16.57
N MET A 22 -12.91 22.53 -17.30
CA MET A 22 -14.19 21.81 -17.28
C MET A 22 -14.12 20.45 -17.97
N LYS A 23 -13.11 20.19 -18.81
CA LYS A 23 -12.79 18.84 -19.31
C LYS A 23 -12.10 17.96 -18.27
N GLU A 24 -11.25 18.50 -17.39
CA GLU A 24 -10.72 17.75 -16.24
C GLU A 24 -11.81 17.47 -15.19
N LEU A 25 -12.80 18.36 -15.04
CA LEU A 25 -13.97 18.13 -14.19
C LEU A 25 -15.01 17.19 -14.81
N ARG A 26 -15.03 17.01 -16.14
CA ARG A 26 -15.93 16.07 -16.83
C ARG A 26 -15.48 14.61 -16.79
N LEU A 27 -14.23 14.31 -16.45
CA LEU A 27 -13.81 12.94 -16.08
C LEU A 27 -14.07 12.59 -14.60
N LYS A 28 -14.56 13.54 -13.80
CA LYS A 28 -14.99 13.32 -12.40
C LYS A 28 -16.48 13.55 -12.14
N ARG A 29 -17.28 13.80 -13.17
CA ARG A 29 -18.75 13.91 -13.08
C ARG A 29 -19.45 13.01 -14.08
N SER A 30 -19.22 11.71 -13.93
CA SER A 30 -20.11 10.65 -14.42
C SER A 30 -20.79 10.02 -13.21
N LEU A 31 -21.55 10.81 -12.45
CA LEU A 31 -22.51 10.40 -11.41
C LEU A 31 -23.07 11.68 -10.78
N SER A 32 -24.09 12.25 -11.41
CA SER A 32 -25.14 13.12 -10.84
C SER A 32 -25.59 14.16 -11.86
N ARG A 33 -26.74 13.87 -12.51
CA ARG A 33 -27.86 14.80 -12.75
C ARG A 33 -28.84 14.17 -13.73
N GLY A 34 -29.83 13.47 -13.19
CA GLY A 34 -31.17 13.48 -13.75
C GLY A 34 -31.96 14.53 -12.96
N LEU A 35 -32.13 15.71 -13.56
CA LEU A 35 -33.07 16.72 -13.08
C LEU A 35 -34.32 16.56 -13.93
N PHE A 36 -35.40 16.02 -13.34
CA PHE A 36 -36.74 16.20 -13.87
C PHE A 36 -37.47 17.14 -12.92
N ILE A 37 -37.78 18.32 -13.46
CA ILE A 37 -38.74 19.27 -12.90
C ILE A 37 -40.13 18.76 -13.27
N SER A 38 -41.01 18.55 -12.30
CA SER A 38 -42.42 18.93 -12.41
C SER A 38 -43.19 18.72 -11.10
N SER A 39 -44.09 19.68 -10.85
CA SER A 39 -45.27 19.63 -9.97
C SER A 39 -45.09 19.60 -8.45
N LEU A 40 -45.34 20.80 -7.88
CA LEU A 40 -46.17 21.03 -6.70
C LEU A 40 -47.04 19.82 -6.28
N LEU A 41 -46.91 19.39 -5.02
CA LEU A 41 -48.07 19.08 -4.18
C LEU A 41 -47.66 19.07 -2.70
N VAL A 42 -48.33 19.95 -1.97
CA VAL A 42 -48.45 20.06 -0.51
C VAL A 42 -48.75 18.69 0.11
N PHE A 43 -48.14 18.34 1.25
CA PHE A 43 -48.85 17.86 2.45
C PHE A 43 -47.92 17.62 3.66
N GLN A 44 -48.53 17.75 4.83
CA GLN A 44 -47.98 18.11 6.13
C GLN A 44 -47.13 17.05 6.83
N ALA A 45 -46.26 17.56 7.71
CA ALA A 45 -45.67 16.84 8.82
C ALA A 45 -46.76 16.34 9.80
N GLN A 46 -46.62 15.10 10.27
CA GLN A 46 -47.19 14.66 11.54
C GLN A 46 -46.12 13.99 12.39
N VAL A 47 -45.89 14.63 13.53
CA VAL A 47 -45.22 14.12 14.72
C VAL A 47 -46.18 13.13 15.39
N ALA A 48 -45.69 11.94 15.75
CA ALA A 48 -46.38 11.06 16.68
C ALA A 48 -45.38 10.49 17.70
N PHE A 49 -45.48 11.03 18.92
CA PHE A 49 -44.99 10.45 20.16
C PHE A 49 -45.85 9.22 20.51
N ALA A 50 -45.23 8.10 20.91
CA ALA A 50 -45.87 7.15 21.81
C ALA A 50 -44.82 6.30 22.57
N SER A 51 -45.07 6.22 23.88
CA SER A 51 -44.29 5.67 24.98
C SER A 51 -44.15 4.15 25.05
N ASN A 52 -43.00 3.72 25.59
CA ASN A 52 -42.72 2.57 26.46
C ASN A 52 -43.79 1.46 26.62
N LYS A 53 -43.36 0.21 26.39
CA LYS A 53 -43.44 -0.88 27.40
C LYS A 53 -42.48 -2.03 27.01
N CYS A 54 -41.67 -2.41 27.98
CA CYS A 54 -40.83 -3.60 28.00
C CYS A 54 -41.61 -4.71 28.73
N VAL A 55 -41.69 -5.94 28.19
CA VAL A 55 -41.70 -7.25 28.89
C VAL A 55 -41.53 -8.36 27.83
N ASP A 56 -40.72 -9.35 28.20
CA ASP A 56 -40.20 -10.53 27.50
C ASP A 56 -41.16 -11.39 26.67
N LEU A 57 -40.63 -12.05 25.63
CA LEU A 57 -40.67 -13.52 25.50
C LEU A 57 -39.82 -14.05 24.31
N LEU A 58 -38.87 -14.91 24.67
CA LEU A 58 -38.06 -15.76 23.80
C LEU A 58 -38.94 -16.71 22.97
N SER A 59 -38.80 -16.71 21.64
CA SER A 59 -38.72 -17.90 20.78
C SER A 59 -38.86 -17.51 19.30
N GLY A 60 -37.96 -18.03 18.46
CA GLY A 60 -38.01 -17.87 17.01
C GLY A 60 -36.87 -17.02 16.47
N ALA A 61 -35.72 -17.66 16.21
CA ALA A 61 -34.66 -17.09 15.40
C ALA A 61 -35.18 -16.87 13.97
N VAL A 62 -35.73 -15.69 13.70
CA VAL A 62 -36.05 -15.24 12.35
C VAL A 62 -34.73 -14.94 11.65
N GLN A 63 -34.47 -15.68 10.56
CA GLN A 63 -33.42 -15.38 9.61
C GLN A 63 -33.64 -13.97 9.05
N SER A 64 -32.85 -13.00 9.50
CA SER A 64 -32.83 -11.68 8.91
C SER A 64 -32.11 -11.76 7.56
N SER A 65 -32.87 -11.69 6.47
CA SER A 65 -32.34 -11.27 5.17
C SER A 65 -31.86 -9.82 5.32
N VAL A 66 -30.55 -9.63 5.42
CA VAL A 66 -29.94 -8.30 5.57
C VAL A 66 -30.19 -7.49 4.30
N SER A 67 -31.09 -6.52 4.37
CA SER A 67 -31.24 -5.47 3.37
C SER A 67 -30.03 -4.54 3.45
N VAL A 68 -29.24 -4.46 2.38
CA VAL A 68 -28.05 -3.59 2.28
C VAL A 68 -28.51 -2.14 2.09
N GLY A 69 -28.88 -1.47 3.19
CA GLY A 69 -29.08 -0.02 3.25
C GLY A 69 -27.78 0.73 3.60
N PRO A 70 -27.75 2.07 3.57
CA PRO A 70 -26.59 2.84 4.01
C PRO A 70 -26.34 2.61 5.51
N ARG A 71 -25.28 1.85 5.83
CA ARG A 71 -24.88 1.56 7.21
C ARG A 71 -24.24 2.77 7.88
N THR A 72 -24.54 3.00 9.15
CA THR A 72 -23.73 3.90 9.97
C THR A 72 -22.43 3.19 10.39
N THR A 73 -21.39 3.96 10.73
CA THR A 73 -20.12 3.41 11.22
C THR A 73 -20.30 2.59 12.52
N ARG A 74 -21.26 2.96 13.36
CA ARG A 74 -21.59 2.24 14.60
C ARG A 74 -22.20 0.86 14.31
N ASP A 75 -23.14 0.81 13.37
CA ASP A 75 -23.76 -0.45 12.97
C ASP A 75 -22.72 -1.39 12.35
N ALA A 76 -21.89 -0.84 11.43
CA ALA A 76 -20.80 -1.59 10.81
C ALA A 76 -19.80 -2.14 11.84
N TRP A 77 -19.48 -1.38 12.90
CA TRP A 77 -18.64 -1.87 14.00
C TRP A 77 -19.26 -3.06 14.71
N SER A 78 -20.51 -2.92 15.16
CA SER A 78 -21.22 -3.98 15.89
C SER A 78 -21.41 -5.26 15.05
N GLU A 79 -21.73 -5.11 13.76
CA GLU A 79 -21.86 -6.21 12.81
C GLU A 79 -20.49 -6.88 12.58
N SER A 80 -19.41 -6.10 12.48
CA SER A 80 -18.06 -6.65 12.31
C SER A 80 -17.60 -7.44 13.53
N VAL A 81 -17.86 -6.97 14.76
CA VAL A 81 -17.56 -7.71 15.99
C VAL A 81 -18.29 -9.06 16.01
N GLN A 82 -19.59 -9.06 15.69
CA GLN A 82 -20.38 -10.29 15.63
C GLN A 82 -19.89 -11.23 14.52
N ALA A 83 -19.58 -10.70 13.34
CA ALA A 83 -19.09 -11.45 12.20
C ALA A 83 -17.73 -12.11 12.50
N LEU A 84 -16.79 -11.38 13.09
CA LEU A 84 -15.48 -11.92 13.47
C LEU A 84 -15.61 -13.02 14.52
N LYS A 85 -16.48 -12.86 15.51
CA LYS A 85 -16.81 -13.92 16.48
C LYS A 85 -17.39 -15.16 15.81
N GLN A 86 -18.25 -15.00 14.80
CA GLN A 86 -18.76 -16.12 14.01
C GLN A 86 -17.67 -16.80 13.17
N ILE A 87 -16.70 -16.05 12.64
CA ILE A 87 -15.58 -16.60 11.89
C ILE A 87 -14.64 -17.39 12.82
N GLU A 88 -14.33 -16.85 14.00
CA GLU A 88 -13.49 -17.51 15.00
C GLU A 88 -14.11 -18.83 15.49
N GLN A 89 -15.43 -18.86 15.69
CA GLN A 89 -16.16 -20.09 16.03
C GLN A 89 -16.12 -21.16 14.93
N ARG A 90 -15.86 -20.78 13.67
CA ARG A 90 -15.80 -21.70 12.53
C ARG A 90 -14.38 -22.15 12.20
N VAL A 91 -13.38 -21.33 12.54
CA VAL A 91 -11.97 -21.60 12.26
C VAL A 91 -11.21 -21.61 13.59
N TYR A 92 -11.32 -22.75 14.26
CA TYR A 92 -10.77 -23.00 15.59
C TYR A 92 -9.26 -22.75 15.67
N GLY A 93 -8.82 -22.11 16.75
CA GLY A 93 -7.40 -21.91 17.06
C GLY A 93 -6.66 -20.94 16.11
N ARG A 94 -7.39 -20.17 15.28
CA ARG A 94 -6.79 -19.26 14.29
C ARG A 94 -7.07 -17.77 14.56
N GLY A 95 -7.37 -17.39 15.81
CA GLY A 95 -7.66 -16.00 16.19
C GLY A 95 -6.61 -14.99 15.72
N GLN A 96 -5.31 -15.27 15.93
CA GLN A 96 -4.22 -14.41 15.46
C GLN A 96 -4.18 -14.26 13.93
N VAL A 97 -4.49 -15.33 13.18
CA VAL A 97 -4.56 -15.28 11.71
C VAL A 97 -5.75 -14.44 11.25
N ILE A 98 -6.90 -14.57 11.92
CA ILE A 98 -8.11 -13.78 11.63
C ILE A 98 -7.84 -12.30 11.93
N GLU A 99 -7.20 -11.99 13.06
CA GLU A 99 -6.80 -10.63 13.44
C GLU A 99 -5.86 -10.04 12.39
N ALA A 100 -4.83 -10.78 11.99
CA ALA A 100 -3.86 -10.34 10.99
C ALA A 100 -4.50 -10.12 9.60
N LEU A 101 -5.40 -11.00 9.17
CA LEU A 101 -6.18 -10.82 7.93
C LEU A 101 -7.10 -9.60 8.01
N THR A 102 -7.74 -9.38 9.15
CA THR A 102 -8.59 -8.21 9.41
C THR A 102 -7.77 -6.92 9.35
N THR A 103 -6.60 -6.91 10.01
CA THR A 103 -5.62 -5.81 9.95
C THR A 103 -5.20 -5.54 8.51
N ALA A 104 -4.86 -6.56 7.73
CA ALA A 104 -4.45 -6.41 6.34
C ALA A 104 -5.55 -5.85 5.43
N ILE A 105 -6.80 -6.29 5.61
CA ILE A 105 -7.95 -5.79 4.84
C ILE A 105 -8.17 -4.31 5.14
N LEU A 106 -8.17 -3.93 6.42
CA LEU A 106 -8.32 -2.55 6.89
C LEU A 106 -7.15 -1.66 6.42
N ALA A 107 -5.92 -2.17 6.47
CA ALA A 107 -4.73 -1.46 6.01
C ALA A 107 -4.59 -1.41 4.48
N LYS A 108 -5.40 -2.19 3.73
CA LYS A 108 -5.30 -2.37 2.27
C LYS A 108 -3.96 -2.97 1.83
N GLU A 109 -3.49 -3.93 2.62
CA GLU A 109 -2.18 -4.54 2.48
C GLU A 109 -2.24 -6.04 2.15
N PHE A 110 -1.12 -6.61 1.74
CA PHE A 110 -1.01 -8.03 1.39
C PHE A 110 -0.45 -8.88 2.50
N VAL A 111 -0.92 -10.13 2.56
CA VAL A 111 -0.51 -11.12 3.55
C VAL A 111 0.16 -12.30 2.87
N TRP A 112 1.31 -12.70 3.39
CA TRP A 112 1.92 -14.00 3.10
C TRP A 112 1.48 -15.02 4.15
N ILE A 113 1.00 -16.17 3.71
CA ILE A 113 0.64 -17.28 4.58
C ILE A 113 1.36 -18.53 4.11
N ASN A 114 2.25 -19.05 4.92
CA ASN A 114 2.84 -20.36 4.69
C ASN A 114 2.43 -21.35 5.77
N GLY A 115 2.77 -22.61 5.53
CA GLY A 115 2.49 -23.71 6.43
C GLY A 115 2.28 -25.00 5.66
N GLU A 116 2.10 -26.09 6.37
CA GLU A 116 1.89 -27.40 5.75
C GLU A 116 0.53 -27.47 5.00
N PRO A 117 0.38 -28.42 4.06
CA PRO A 117 -0.91 -28.68 3.41
C PRO A 117 -1.99 -29.03 4.45
N GLY A 118 -3.23 -28.60 4.18
CA GLY A 118 -4.38 -28.88 5.07
C GLY A 118 -4.62 -27.86 6.18
N GLY A 119 -3.78 -26.82 6.34
CA GLY A 119 -3.94 -25.77 7.37
C GLY A 119 -5.07 -24.75 7.14
N ALA A 120 -6.05 -25.04 6.28
CA ALA A 120 -7.18 -24.15 5.93
C ALA A 120 -6.79 -22.74 5.39
N LYS A 121 -5.57 -22.55 4.89
CA LYS A 121 -5.02 -21.26 4.40
C LYS A 121 -5.93 -20.58 3.36
N THR A 122 -6.18 -21.27 2.25
CA THR A 122 -7.01 -20.78 1.14
C THR A 122 -8.49 -20.68 1.53
N PHE A 123 -8.96 -21.57 2.40
CA PHE A 123 -10.34 -21.57 2.89
C PHE A 123 -10.63 -20.34 3.77
N LEU A 124 -9.79 -20.08 4.78
CA LEU A 124 -9.93 -18.93 5.68
C LEU A 124 -9.85 -17.61 4.89
N SER A 125 -8.88 -17.50 3.98
CA SER A 125 -8.71 -16.32 3.12
C SER A 125 -9.95 -16.06 2.26
N ARG A 126 -10.51 -17.11 1.66
CA ARG A 126 -11.76 -17.03 0.87
C ARG A 126 -12.95 -16.67 1.73
N LEU A 127 -13.07 -17.24 2.93
CA LEU A 127 -14.15 -16.94 3.87
C LEU A 127 -14.10 -15.46 4.27
N MET A 128 -12.93 -14.94 4.64
CA MET A 128 -12.75 -13.53 5.01
C MET A 128 -13.13 -12.59 3.86
N PHE A 129 -12.54 -12.76 2.67
CA PHE A 129 -12.83 -11.88 1.54
C PHE A 129 -14.29 -11.99 1.05
N GLN A 130 -14.86 -13.19 1.03
CA GLN A 130 -16.27 -13.34 0.67
C GLN A 130 -17.18 -12.68 1.70
N SER A 131 -16.84 -12.74 3.00
CA SER A 131 -17.62 -12.08 4.05
C SER A 131 -17.60 -10.56 3.90
N VAL A 132 -16.46 -9.99 3.50
CA VAL A 132 -16.36 -8.56 3.19
C VAL A 132 -17.13 -8.20 1.92
N LEU A 133 -17.02 -9.00 0.84
CA LEU A 133 -17.79 -8.77 -0.39
C LEU A 133 -19.29 -8.85 -0.17
N ASN A 134 -19.76 -9.75 0.70
CA ASN A 134 -21.19 -9.86 1.04
C ASN A 134 -21.74 -8.58 1.69
N ALA A 135 -20.88 -7.80 2.34
CA ALA A 135 -21.26 -6.54 2.98
C ALA A 135 -21.30 -5.36 1.99
N ILE A 136 -20.65 -5.46 0.82
CA ILE A 136 -20.49 -4.35 -0.12
C ILE A 136 -21.72 -4.25 -1.06
N PRO A 137 -22.23 -3.04 -1.37
CA PRO A 137 -23.36 -2.87 -2.30
C PRO A 137 -23.05 -3.23 -3.76
N GLU A 138 -21.79 -3.05 -4.16
CA GLU A 138 -21.24 -3.30 -5.50
C GLU A 138 -21.19 -4.82 -5.80
N LYS A 139 -22.26 -5.36 -6.43
CA LYS A 139 -22.40 -6.81 -6.70
C LYS A 139 -21.45 -7.34 -7.77
N ASP A 140 -20.83 -6.47 -8.55
CA ASP A 140 -19.88 -6.79 -9.61
C ASP A 140 -18.46 -7.11 -9.08
N LYS A 141 -18.16 -6.72 -7.83
CA LYS A 141 -16.85 -6.95 -7.20
C LYS A 141 -16.63 -8.43 -6.84
N LYS A 142 -15.43 -8.92 -7.11
CA LYS A 142 -15.05 -10.34 -6.98
C LYS A 142 -13.66 -10.50 -6.35
N VAL A 143 -13.40 -11.71 -5.88
CA VAL A 143 -12.06 -12.20 -5.54
C VAL A 143 -11.42 -12.78 -6.80
N PHE A 144 -10.25 -12.28 -7.18
CA PHE A 144 -9.40 -12.88 -8.19
C PHE A 144 -8.64 -14.05 -7.55
N VAL A 145 -8.89 -15.27 -8.03
CA VAL A 145 -8.20 -16.46 -7.54
C VAL A 145 -7.19 -16.88 -8.59
N LEU A 146 -5.92 -16.86 -8.20
CA LEU A 146 -4.77 -17.21 -9.01
C LEU A 146 -4.12 -18.45 -8.41
N GLN A 147 -3.97 -19.52 -9.20
CA GLN A 147 -3.16 -20.66 -8.81
C GLN A 147 -1.90 -20.68 -9.68
N PHE A 148 -0.74 -20.55 -9.05
CA PHE A 148 0.52 -20.50 -9.75
C PHE A 148 0.93 -21.86 -10.28
N HIS A 149 1.43 -21.84 -11.51
CA HIS A 149 2.08 -22.96 -12.17
C HIS A 149 3.03 -22.39 -13.24
N LYS A 150 3.98 -23.20 -13.70
CA LYS A 150 5.09 -22.72 -14.55
C LYS A 150 4.63 -22.08 -15.88
N LEU A 151 3.50 -22.52 -16.43
CA LEU A 151 2.98 -22.10 -17.74
C LEU A 151 2.04 -20.88 -17.67
N ILE A 152 1.86 -20.28 -16.48
CA ILE A 152 0.94 -19.15 -16.35
C ILE A 152 1.47 -17.93 -17.12
N SER A 153 0.57 -17.29 -17.87
CA SER A 153 0.90 -16.12 -18.68
C SER A 153 0.81 -14.84 -17.85
N GLU A 154 1.73 -13.91 -18.12
CA GLU A 154 1.72 -12.55 -17.57
C GLU A 154 0.39 -11.82 -17.81
N GLY A 155 -0.29 -12.10 -18.93
CA GLY A 155 -1.54 -11.45 -19.28
C GLY A 155 -2.68 -11.72 -18.28
N LYS A 156 -2.57 -12.74 -17.42
CA LYS A 156 -3.49 -12.93 -16.29
C LYS A 156 -3.35 -11.84 -15.23
N ILE A 157 -2.20 -11.18 -15.16
CA ILE A 157 -1.94 -10.09 -14.22
C ILE A 157 -2.22 -8.74 -14.88
N SER A 158 -1.56 -8.45 -16.00
CA SER A 158 -1.57 -7.13 -16.66
C SER A 158 -2.63 -7.00 -17.75
N GLY A 159 -3.13 -8.10 -18.32
CA GLY A 159 -4.08 -8.11 -19.44
C GLY A 159 -3.47 -8.68 -20.72
N PHE A 160 -4.32 -8.95 -21.71
CA PHE A 160 -3.90 -9.55 -22.98
C PHE A 160 -3.89 -8.51 -24.10
N GLN A 161 -2.96 -8.64 -25.03
CA GLN A 161 -2.89 -7.75 -26.20
C GLN A 161 -4.16 -7.92 -27.05
N LYS A 162 -4.74 -6.79 -27.44
CA LYS A 162 -5.93 -6.75 -28.29
C LYS A 162 -5.52 -6.84 -29.76
N PHE A 163 -5.33 -8.07 -30.23
CA PHE A 163 -4.86 -8.36 -31.60
C PHE A 163 -5.67 -7.65 -32.68
N SER A 164 -6.98 -7.50 -32.51
CA SER A 164 -7.84 -6.81 -33.49
C SER A 164 -7.48 -5.33 -33.67
N SER A 165 -7.16 -4.63 -32.59
CA SER A 165 -6.73 -3.22 -32.61
C SER A 165 -5.36 -3.06 -33.26
N MET A 166 -4.44 -3.98 -32.94
CA MET A 166 -3.09 -3.96 -33.51
C MET A 166 -3.09 -4.25 -35.01
N MET A 167 -3.87 -5.23 -35.46
CA MET A 167 -3.94 -5.61 -36.88
C MET A 167 -4.63 -4.54 -37.75
N LYS A 168 -5.72 -3.94 -37.25
CA LYS A 168 -6.53 -2.95 -37.98
C LYS A 168 -5.93 -1.56 -37.96
N ASP A 169 -5.69 -1.06 -36.74
CA ASP A 169 -5.39 0.34 -36.51
C ASP A 169 -3.90 0.57 -36.22
N GLY A 170 -3.09 -0.49 -36.10
CA GLY A 170 -1.70 -0.39 -35.65
C GLY A 170 -1.56 0.06 -34.19
N LYS A 171 -2.64 0.02 -33.41
CA LYS A 171 -2.67 0.53 -32.04
C LYS A 171 -2.41 -0.58 -31.04
N TYR A 172 -1.40 -0.36 -30.18
CA TYR A 172 -1.10 -1.26 -29.08
C TYR A 172 -2.04 -1.02 -27.90
N GLU A 173 -3.08 -1.86 -27.80
CA GLU A 173 -4.05 -1.85 -26.71
C GLU A 173 -4.01 -3.18 -25.93
N ILE A 174 -4.20 -3.09 -24.61
CA ILE A 174 -4.27 -4.25 -23.72
C ILE A 174 -5.68 -4.33 -23.12
N GLU A 175 -6.30 -5.50 -23.22
CA GLU A 175 -7.59 -5.83 -22.61
C GLU A 175 -7.40 -6.37 -21.19
N THR A 176 -8.03 -5.70 -20.22
CA THR A 176 -7.83 -5.95 -18.79
C THR A 176 -9.01 -6.63 -18.10
N GLU A 177 -10.13 -6.86 -18.79
CA GLU A 177 -11.37 -7.32 -18.15
C GLU A 177 -11.21 -8.68 -17.44
N SER A 178 -10.34 -9.55 -17.97
CA SER A 178 -10.08 -10.89 -17.44
C SER A 178 -8.76 -11.02 -16.66
N SER A 179 -8.08 -9.90 -16.38
CA SER A 179 -6.81 -9.87 -15.65
C SER A 179 -6.97 -9.26 -14.26
N LEU A 180 -5.96 -9.42 -13.41
CA LEU A 180 -5.95 -8.90 -12.03
C LEU A 180 -6.20 -7.38 -11.97
N VAL A 181 -5.74 -6.63 -12.97
CA VAL A 181 -5.87 -5.17 -13.04
C VAL A 181 -7.26 -4.71 -13.51
N GLY A 182 -8.16 -5.64 -13.83
CA GLY A 182 -9.55 -5.37 -14.13
C GLY A 182 -10.30 -4.70 -12.97
N ASP A 183 -11.29 -3.89 -13.31
CA ASP A 183 -12.09 -3.09 -12.37
C ASP A 183 -13.04 -3.91 -11.46
N LYS A 184 -13.20 -5.21 -11.73
CA LYS A 184 -14.07 -6.12 -10.97
C LYS A 184 -13.35 -6.77 -9.78
N PHE A 185 -12.02 -6.80 -9.74
CA PHE A 185 -11.27 -7.61 -8.77
C PHE A 185 -10.78 -6.80 -7.57
N LEU A 186 -11.53 -6.87 -6.46
CA LEU A 186 -11.23 -6.13 -5.24
C LEU A 186 -10.20 -6.85 -4.35
N PHE A 187 -10.17 -8.18 -4.39
CA PHE A 187 -9.27 -8.99 -3.57
C PHE A 187 -8.52 -10.01 -4.42
N LEU A 188 -7.30 -10.36 -4.00
CA LEU A 188 -6.47 -11.39 -4.63
C LEU A 188 -6.25 -12.57 -3.67
N ILE A 189 -6.46 -13.80 -4.14
CA ILE A 189 -5.93 -15.01 -3.50
C ILE A 189 -4.98 -15.65 -4.49
N ALA A 190 -3.71 -15.76 -4.12
CA ALA A 190 -2.66 -16.31 -4.97
C ALA A 190 -2.05 -17.56 -4.31
N ASP A 191 -2.41 -18.73 -4.82
CA ASP A 191 -2.05 -20.03 -4.23
C ASP A 191 -0.86 -20.66 -4.95
N GLU A 192 -0.06 -21.41 -4.18
CA GLU A 192 1.18 -22.07 -4.62
C GLU A 192 2.22 -21.09 -5.19
N ALA A 193 2.39 -19.93 -4.55
CA ALA A 193 3.30 -18.88 -5.00
C ALA A 193 4.71 -19.37 -5.37
N GLU A 194 5.20 -20.44 -4.72
CA GLU A 194 6.46 -21.10 -5.02
C GLU A 194 6.59 -21.69 -6.44
N LYS A 195 5.48 -21.84 -7.16
CA LYS A 195 5.43 -22.39 -8.53
C LYS A 195 5.34 -21.30 -9.60
N SER A 196 5.43 -20.02 -9.22
CA SER A 196 5.39 -18.89 -10.16
C SER A 196 6.60 -18.89 -11.09
N ASN A 197 6.41 -18.46 -12.33
CA ASN A 197 7.52 -18.08 -13.20
C ASN A 197 7.95 -16.61 -12.94
N PRO A 198 9.18 -16.22 -13.33
CA PRO A 198 9.68 -14.86 -13.10
C PRO A 198 8.88 -13.76 -13.81
N ALA A 199 8.33 -14.02 -15.00
CA ALA A 199 7.59 -13.02 -15.77
C ALA A 199 6.30 -12.59 -15.04
N VAL A 200 5.50 -13.56 -14.60
CA VAL A 200 4.27 -13.32 -13.85
C VAL A 200 4.56 -12.66 -12.51
N LEU A 201 5.66 -13.06 -11.85
CA LEU A 201 6.08 -12.48 -10.59
C LEU A 201 6.42 -10.99 -10.74
N ASN A 202 7.16 -10.62 -11.79
CA ASN A 202 7.50 -9.22 -12.07
C ASN A 202 6.27 -8.35 -12.37
N ALA A 203 5.36 -8.84 -13.22
CA ALA A 203 4.11 -8.12 -13.49
C ALA A 203 3.26 -7.95 -12.22
N LEU A 204 3.21 -9.00 -11.39
CA LEU A 204 2.51 -8.94 -10.12
C LEU A 204 3.15 -7.94 -9.18
N LEU A 205 4.47 -7.94 -9.04
CA LEU A 205 5.22 -6.97 -8.23
C LEU A 205 4.90 -5.53 -8.62
N SER A 206 4.72 -5.23 -9.90
CA SER A 206 4.32 -3.91 -10.38
C SER A 206 2.93 -3.51 -9.86
N VAL A 207 1.93 -4.39 -10.05
CA VAL A 207 0.55 -4.17 -9.59
C VAL A 207 0.45 -4.07 -8.07
N LEU A 208 1.15 -4.95 -7.34
CA LEU A 208 1.22 -4.92 -5.88
C LEU A 208 1.90 -3.64 -5.36
N ASN A 209 2.79 -3.03 -6.15
CA ASN A 209 3.57 -1.85 -5.76
C ASN A 209 2.70 -0.61 -5.66
N GLU A 210 2.15 -0.23 -6.80
CA GLU A 210 1.60 1.10 -7.04
C GLU A 210 0.09 1.06 -7.19
N ARG A 211 -0.51 -0.14 -7.11
CA ARG A 211 -1.89 -0.39 -7.51
C ARG A 211 -2.13 0.13 -8.93
N LYS A 212 -1.11 0.00 -9.78
CA LYS A 212 -1.08 0.45 -11.15
C LYS A 212 -0.45 -0.62 -12.02
N ALA A 213 -0.90 -0.71 -13.26
CA ALA A 213 -0.26 -1.49 -14.29
C ALA A 213 0.12 -0.58 -15.45
N PHE A 214 1.35 -0.75 -15.92
CA PHE A 214 1.88 -0.10 -17.10
C PHE A 214 1.55 -0.96 -18.31
N LEU A 215 0.55 -0.53 -19.08
CA LEU A 215 0.03 -1.24 -20.24
C LEU A 215 0.45 -0.51 -21.51
N GLY A 216 1.71 -0.72 -21.92
CA GLY A 216 2.35 0.09 -22.95
C GLY A 216 2.45 1.55 -22.49
N ALA A 217 1.88 2.48 -23.27
CA ALA A 217 1.84 3.90 -22.92
C ALA A 217 0.74 4.29 -21.92
N LYS A 218 -0.19 3.36 -21.60
CA LYS A 218 -1.32 3.65 -20.72
C LYS A 218 -1.07 3.10 -19.32
N VAL A 219 -1.34 3.94 -18.32
CA VAL A 219 -1.36 3.51 -16.92
C VAL A 219 -2.79 3.20 -16.52
N VAL A 220 -3.03 2.00 -15.97
CA VAL A 220 -4.34 1.60 -15.44
C VAL A 220 -4.24 1.44 -13.94
N ASP A 221 -5.09 2.14 -13.19
CA ASP A 221 -5.23 1.97 -11.75
C ASP A 221 -6.00 0.68 -11.45
N ALA A 222 -5.39 -0.23 -10.69
CA ALA A 222 -6.03 -1.45 -10.22
C ALA A 222 -6.89 -1.13 -8.98
N VAL A 223 -8.13 -1.60 -8.96
CA VAL A 223 -9.05 -1.44 -7.81
C VAL A 223 -8.72 -2.36 -6.62
N LEU A 224 -7.65 -3.14 -6.74
CA LEU A 224 -7.22 -4.15 -5.78
C LEU A 224 -6.99 -3.54 -4.38
N SER A 225 -7.76 -3.98 -3.39
CA SER A 225 -7.68 -3.49 -2.01
C SER A 225 -6.65 -4.26 -1.20
N SER A 226 -6.80 -5.58 -1.10
CA SER A 226 -5.93 -6.46 -0.29
C SER A 226 -5.80 -7.82 -0.98
N GLY A 227 -4.89 -8.66 -0.52
CA GLY A 227 -4.73 -10.00 -1.05
C GLY A 227 -3.91 -10.92 -0.15
N VAL A 228 -4.08 -12.22 -0.35
CA VAL A 228 -3.37 -13.27 0.36
C VAL A 228 -2.59 -14.13 -0.61
N PHE A 229 -1.32 -14.35 -0.27
CA PHE A 229 -0.44 -15.29 -0.94
C PHE A 229 -0.27 -16.51 -0.06
N THR A 230 -0.57 -17.69 -0.60
CA THR A 230 -0.41 -18.95 0.12
C THR A 230 0.73 -19.78 -0.47
N SER A 231 1.51 -20.40 0.41
CA SER A 231 2.61 -21.30 0.06
C SER A 231 2.60 -22.53 0.96
N ASN A 232 3.04 -23.67 0.41
CA ASN A 232 3.32 -24.88 1.18
C ASN A 232 4.79 -25.02 1.59
N LYS A 233 5.63 -24.10 1.11
CA LYS A 233 7.06 -24.02 1.43
C LYS A 233 7.33 -23.00 2.53
N THR A 234 8.39 -23.23 3.30
CA THR A 234 8.91 -22.21 4.21
C THR A 234 9.36 -20.98 3.40
N THR A 235 9.53 -19.83 4.06
CA THR A 235 9.99 -18.64 3.35
C THR A 235 11.41 -18.81 2.79
N GLY A 236 12.27 -19.54 3.50
CA GLY A 236 13.61 -19.92 3.02
C GLY A 236 13.54 -20.83 1.79
N GLU A 237 12.73 -21.90 1.85
CA GLU A 237 12.52 -22.82 0.71
C GLU A 237 11.91 -22.11 -0.51
N PHE A 238 11.04 -21.11 -0.28
CA PHE A 238 10.48 -20.28 -1.35
C PHE A 238 11.59 -19.50 -2.07
N ILE A 239 12.45 -18.79 -1.33
CA ILE A 239 13.57 -18.02 -1.89
C ILE A 239 14.57 -18.93 -2.61
N GLN A 240 14.90 -20.09 -2.03
CA GLN A 240 15.73 -21.11 -2.67
C GLN A 240 15.09 -21.65 -3.97
N GLY A 241 13.76 -21.63 -4.09
CA GLY A 241 13.07 -21.95 -5.34
C GLY A 241 13.43 -21.04 -6.51
N PHE A 242 13.99 -19.85 -6.23
CA PHE A 242 14.40 -18.85 -7.21
C PHE A 242 15.93 -18.70 -7.28
N LEU A 243 16.74 -19.76 -7.19
CA LEU A 243 18.21 -19.66 -7.24
C LEU A 243 18.75 -18.74 -8.37
N ASN A 244 18.14 -18.80 -9.56
CA ASN A 244 18.55 -17.99 -10.72
C ASN A 244 17.99 -16.56 -10.72
N ASP A 245 17.05 -16.23 -9.83
CA ASP A 245 16.40 -14.92 -9.71
C ASP A 245 15.96 -14.65 -8.26
N ARG A 246 16.89 -14.89 -7.32
CA ARG A 246 16.68 -14.75 -5.88
C ARG A 246 16.13 -13.37 -5.50
N PRO A 247 16.60 -12.26 -6.11
CA PRO A 247 16.06 -10.93 -5.83
C PRO A 247 14.56 -10.81 -6.06
N SER A 248 13.98 -11.50 -7.06
CA SER A 248 12.54 -11.44 -7.33
C SER A 248 11.71 -12.12 -6.24
N GLY A 249 12.18 -13.25 -5.70
CA GLY A 249 11.56 -13.92 -4.56
C GLY A 249 11.63 -13.09 -3.28
N GLU A 250 12.79 -12.51 -2.99
CA GLU A 250 12.96 -11.58 -1.85
C GLU A 250 12.06 -10.35 -2.00
N ALA A 251 11.98 -9.78 -3.20
CA ALA A 251 11.12 -8.64 -3.50
C ALA A 251 9.64 -8.96 -3.26
N LEU A 252 9.15 -10.15 -3.63
CA LEU A 252 7.75 -10.53 -3.37
C LEU A 252 7.45 -10.51 -1.88
N LEU A 253 8.32 -11.13 -1.09
CA LEU A 253 8.13 -11.23 0.35
C LEU A 253 8.22 -9.88 1.04
N ASP A 254 9.09 -8.98 0.60
CA ASP A 254 9.14 -7.59 1.09
C ASP A 254 7.85 -6.81 0.79
N ARG A 255 7.14 -7.16 -0.30
CA ARG A 255 5.81 -6.57 -0.58
C ARG A 255 4.70 -7.09 0.32
N MET A 256 4.92 -8.18 1.05
CA MET A 256 3.94 -8.71 1.99
C MET A 256 4.09 -7.96 3.31
N ALA A 257 3.08 -7.16 3.63
CA ALA A 257 3.06 -6.34 4.84
C ALA A 257 3.04 -7.21 6.10
N ILE A 258 2.31 -8.31 6.04
CA ILE A 258 2.13 -9.25 7.14
C ILE A 258 2.52 -10.63 6.62
N LYS A 259 3.32 -11.36 7.39
CA LYS A 259 3.75 -12.72 7.07
C LYS A 259 3.36 -13.63 8.21
N ILE A 260 2.72 -14.75 7.91
CA ILE A 260 2.12 -15.63 8.92
C ILE A 260 2.51 -17.08 8.66
N HIS A 261 3.04 -17.73 9.69
CA HIS A 261 3.18 -19.17 9.75
C HIS A 261 1.92 -19.83 10.33
N ILE A 262 1.33 -20.75 9.58
CA ILE A 262 0.20 -21.57 10.02
C ILE A 262 0.71 -23.00 10.28
N PRO A 263 1.04 -23.35 11.54
CA PRO A 263 1.41 -24.71 11.86
C PRO A 263 0.20 -25.64 11.74
N ASN A 264 0.47 -26.91 11.45
CA ASN A 264 -0.52 -27.97 11.57
C ASN A 264 -0.83 -28.18 13.05
N GLN A 265 -2.08 -27.90 13.43
CA GLN A 265 -2.57 -28.13 14.78
C GLN A 265 -3.52 -29.33 14.73
N GLN A 266 -3.29 -30.31 15.61
CA GLN A 266 -4.25 -31.39 15.82
C GLN A 266 -5.50 -30.79 16.48
N MET A 267 -6.62 -30.87 15.77
CA MET A 267 -7.93 -30.49 16.29
C MET A 267 -8.38 -31.51 17.35
N SER A 268 -9.00 -31.01 18.41
CA SER A 268 -9.73 -31.86 19.36
C SER A 268 -10.89 -32.59 18.65
N PRO A 269 -11.43 -33.67 19.25
CA PRO A 269 -12.55 -34.40 18.68
C PRO A 269 -13.78 -33.51 18.40
N LYS A 270 -14.08 -32.54 19.28
CA LYS A 270 -15.19 -31.58 19.09
C LYS A 270 -14.95 -30.67 17.89
N GLU A 271 -13.74 -30.14 17.74
CA GLU A 271 -13.37 -29.26 16.62
C GLU A 271 -13.37 -30.01 15.28
N THR A 272 -12.96 -31.28 15.29
CA THR A 272 -12.97 -32.14 14.10
C THR A 272 -14.39 -32.40 13.60
N VAL A 273 -15.34 -32.67 14.51
CA VAL A 273 -16.75 -32.86 14.16
C VAL A 273 -17.37 -31.57 13.62
N ALA A 274 -17.11 -30.44 14.29
CA ALA A 274 -17.61 -29.14 13.84
C ALA A 274 -17.06 -28.74 12.45
N MET A 275 -15.77 -29.02 12.18
CA MET A 275 -15.18 -28.82 10.85
C MET A 275 -15.85 -29.71 9.80
N TYR A 276 -16.13 -30.97 10.11
CA TYR A 276 -16.77 -31.91 9.18
C TYR A 276 -18.19 -31.46 8.80
N ASP A 277 -18.96 -30.96 9.76
CA ASP A 277 -20.30 -30.40 9.53
C ASP A 277 -20.28 -29.12 8.68
N LEU A 278 -19.26 -28.29 8.86
CA LEU A 278 -18.99 -27.09 8.04
C LEU A 278 -18.67 -27.44 6.59
N VAL A 279 -17.82 -28.44 6.35
CA VAL A 279 -17.47 -28.91 4.99
C VAL A 279 -18.68 -29.51 4.28
N LYS A 280 -19.57 -30.20 5.00
CA LYS A 280 -20.81 -30.76 4.43
C LYS A 280 -21.87 -29.71 4.09
N ASN A 281 -21.92 -28.58 4.81
CA ASN A 281 -22.95 -27.55 4.65
C ASN A 281 -22.39 -26.15 4.37
N PRO A 282 -21.63 -25.95 3.26
CA PRO A 282 -20.96 -24.68 2.98
C PRO A 282 -21.95 -23.52 2.72
N GLY A 283 -23.17 -23.83 2.25
CA GLY A 283 -24.15 -22.83 1.80
C GLY A 283 -25.04 -22.21 2.88
N LYS A 284 -24.99 -22.66 4.14
CA LYS A 284 -25.99 -22.25 5.14
C LYS A 284 -25.78 -20.86 5.74
N PHE A 285 -24.64 -20.19 5.53
CA PHE A 285 -24.38 -18.93 6.25
C PHE A 285 -23.51 -17.95 5.47
N LYS A 286 -24.14 -16.96 4.84
CA LYS A 286 -23.46 -15.75 4.35
C LYS A 286 -23.15 -14.84 5.55
N ILE A 287 -21.89 -14.84 5.99
CA ILE A 287 -21.41 -13.84 6.94
C ILE A 287 -21.25 -12.52 6.18
N SER A 288 -21.68 -11.42 6.80
CA SER A 288 -21.48 -10.06 6.30
C SER A 288 -20.49 -9.36 7.24
N LEU A 289 -19.36 -8.91 6.69
CA LEU A 289 -18.25 -8.31 7.44
C LEU A 289 -17.95 -6.90 6.87
N PRO A 290 -18.64 -5.84 7.35
CA PRO A 290 -18.59 -4.48 6.79
C PRO A 290 -17.34 -3.69 7.21
N LEU A 291 -16.15 -4.18 6.86
CA LEU A 291 -14.88 -3.51 7.19
C LEU A 291 -14.63 -2.23 6.38
N ARG A 292 -15.20 -2.12 5.17
CA ARG A 292 -14.96 -0.97 4.27
C ARG A 292 -15.57 0.32 4.81
N GLU A 293 -16.69 0.21 5.52
CA GLU A 293 -17.34 1.33 6.21
C GLU A 293 -16.51 1.83 7.41
N LEU A 294 -15.54 1.04 7.89
CA LEU A 294 -14.62 1.38 8.97
C LEU A 294 -13.35 2.09 8.48
N ASP A 295 -13.10 2.20 7.17
CA ASP A 295 -11.95 2.93 6.59
C ASP A 295 -11.83 4.36 7.17
N SER A 296 -12.98 5.01 7.39
CA SER A 296 -13.04 6.36 7.95
C SER A 296 -12.55 6.45 9.40
N LEU A 297 -12.62 5.36 10.17
CA LEU A 297 -12.12 5.29 11.54
C LEU A 297 -10.59 5.22 11.55
N ILE A 298 -9.99 4.44 10.64
CA ILE A 298 -8.53 4.32 10.51
C ILE A 298 -7.92 5.69 10.24
N ALA A 299 -8.52 6.48 9.34
CA ALA A 299 -8.08 7.84 9.05
C ALA A 299 -8.17 8.79 10.26
N LYS A 300 -9.08 8.51 11.21
CA LYS A 300 -9.25 9.29 12.46
C LYS A 300 -8.33 8.84 13.60
N VAL A 301 -7.65 7.70 13.48
CA VAL A 301 -6.67 7.27 14.48
C VAL A 301 -5.52 8.29 14.48
N LYS A 302 -5.26 8.90 15.65
CA LYS A 302 -4.22 9.93 15.82
C LYS A 302 -3.06 9.33 16.60
N ILE A 303 -1.90 9.25 15.95
CA ILE A 303 -0.65 8.85 16.61
C ILE A 303 -0.01 10.13 17.17
N PRO A 304 0.22 10.21 18.50
CA PRO A 304 0.96 11.32 19.09
C PRO A 304 2.38 11.48 18.50
N ASP A 305 2.89 12.71 18.40
CA ASP A 305 4.18 13.01 17.77
C ASP A 305 5.36 12.33 18.52
N ASP A 306 5.27 12.23 19.84
CA ASP A 306 6.19 11.49 20.71
C ASP A 306 6.16 9.98 20.41
N MET A 307 4.97 9.39 20.29
CA MET A 307 4.83 7.99 19.91
C MET A 307 5.34 7.71 18.50
N MET A 308 5.20 8.65 17.56
CA MET A 308 5.78 8.51 16.22
C MET A 308 7.31 8.41 16.28
N ALA A 309 7.95 9.20 17.14
CA ALA A 309 9.39 9.09 17.39
C ALA A 309 9.76 7.73 18.00
N GLU A 310 8.99 7.24 18.98
CA GLU A 310 9.15 5.90 19.56
C GLU A 310 9.08 4.81 18.49
N ILE A 311 8.06 4.87 17.60
CA ILE A 311 7.90 3.93 16.48
C ILE A 311 9.13 3.94 15.55
N VAL A 312 9.66 5.12 15.22
CA VAL A 312 10.84 5.26 14.35
C VAL A 312 12.08 4.67 15.00
N MET A 313 12.32 4.97 16.27
CA MET A 313 13.47 4.42 17.03
C MET A 313 13.40 2.89 17.08
N ILE A 314 12.25 2.32 17.48
CA ILE A 314 12.03 0.87 17.53
C ILE A 314 12.25 0.24 16.15
N ALA A 315 11.70 0.84 15.08
CA ALA A 315 11.86 0.34 13.72
C ALA A 315 13.33 0.36 13.27
N ARG A 316 14.11 1.38 13.64
CA ARG A 316 15.53 1.49 13.27
C ARG A 316 16.41 0.50 14.00
N GLU A 317 16.22 0.35 15.30
CA GLU A 317 16.96 -0.61 16.10
C GLU A 317 16.70 -2.03 15.59
N PHE A 318 15.44 -2.36 15.30
CA PHE A 318 15.08 -3.66 14.77
C PHE A 318 15.53 -3.87 13.32
N ASP A 319 15.54 -2.84 12.47
CA ASP A 319 16.09 -2.90 11.11
C ASP A 319 17.57 -3.28 11.10
N ARG A 320 18.37 -2.77 12.06
CA ARG A 320 19.78 -3.18 12.21
C ARG A 320 19.89 -4.67 12.50
N TYR A 321 19.06 -5.18 13.43
CA TYR A 321 19.02 -6.61 13.75
C TYR A 321 18.67 -7.47 12.52
N VAL A 322 17.60 -7.12 11.81
CA VAL A 322 17.13 -7.86 10.63
C VAL A 322 18.13 -7.79 9.48
N THR A 323 18.70 -6.60 9.22
CA THR A 323 19.68 -6.40 8.15
C THR A 323 20.95 -7.22 8.41
N ASN A 324 21.47 -7.22 9.64
CA ASN A 324 22.63 -8.02 10.00
C ASN A 324 22.37 -9.53 9.84
N LYS A 325 21.19 -10.01 10.28
CA LYS A 325 20.77 -11.41 10.09
C LYS A 325 20.66 -11.76 8.60
N ALA A 326 20.16 -10.85 7.77
CA ALA A 326 20.05 -11.01 6.33
C ALA A 326 21.41 -11.08 5.63
N ASP A 327 22.33 -10.17 5.96
CA ASP A 327 23.65 -10.11 5.33
C ASP A 327 24.51 -11.32 5.70
N GLN A 328 24.44 -11.79 6.95
CA GLN A 328 25.07 -13.04 7.38
C GLN A 328 24.57 -14.23 6.57
N SER A 329 23.25 -14.34 6.36
CA SER A 329 22.66 -15.40 5.53
C SER A 329 23.03 -15.29 4.05
N ARG A 330 23.11 -14.08 3.50
CA ARG A 330 23.57 -13.88 2.11
C ARG A 330 25.03 -14.30 1.93
N ALA A 331 25.89 -13.96 2.89
CA ALA A 331 27.29 -14.35 2.88
C ALA A 331 27.45 -15.88 2.95
N SER A 332 26.76 -16.54 3.89
CA SER A 332 26.87 -18.00 4.06
C SER A 332 26.40 -18.79 2.84
N VAL A 333 25.36 -18.32 2.14
CA VAL A 333 24.90 -18.95 0.89
C VAL A 333 25.87 -18.69 -0.27
N ARG A 334 26.48 -17.49 -0.36
CA ARG A 334 27.41 -17.13 -1.44
C ARG A 334 28.67 -18.02 -1.44
N TYR A 335 29.13 -18.45 -0.28
CA TYR A 335 30.29 -19.33 -0.14
C TYR A 335 29.95 -20.84 -0.19
N GLY A 336 28.68 -21.20 -0.40
CA GLY A 336 28.23 -22.60 -0.45
C GLY A 336 28.35 -23.33 0.88
N GLU A 337 28.52 -22.60 2.00
CA GLU A 337 28.79 -23.15 3.32
C GLU A 337 27.52 -23.66 4.02
N SER A 338 26.31 -23.30 3.55
CA SER A 338 25.05 -23.79 4.14
C SER A 338 23.82 -23.63 3.22
N ASP A 339 22.89 -24.58 3.30
CA ASP A 339 21.47 -24.41 2.91
C ASP A 339 20.74 -23.53 3.96
N SER A 340 21.25 -22.33 4.26
CA SER A 340 20.68 -21.55 5.38
C SER A 340 19.21 -21.20 5.10
N GLU A 341 18.30 -21.63 5.98
CA GLU A 341 16.90 -21.21 5.97
C GLU A 341 16.82 -19.71 6.35
N TYR A 342 16.85 -18.86 5.33
CA TYR A 342 16.67 -17.42 5.51
C TYR A 342 15.17 -17.09 5.64
N PHE A 343 14.78 -16.51 6.77
CA PHE A 343 13.44 -15.96 6.99
C PHE A 343 13.52 -14.43 6.96
N PRO A 344 13.18 -13.77 5.84
CA PRO A 344 13.17 -12.32 5.80
C PRO A 344 12.07 -11.77 6.70
N ALA A 345 12.45 -11.14 7.80
CA ALA A 345 11.65 -10.07 8.37
C ALA A 345 11.55 -8.91 7.35
N ASN A 346 10.62 -7.99 7.54
CA ASN A 346 10.46 -6.87 6.61
C ASN A 346 11.70 -5.96 6.67
N GLN A 347 12.26 -5.59 5.51
CA GLN A 347 13.34 -4.61 5.49
C GLN A 347 12.72 -3.22 5.68
N PHE A 348 13.21 -2.44 6.64
CA PHE A 348 12.59 -1.16 7.03
C PHE A 348 13.09 -0.01 6.15
N SER A 349 12.75 -0.06 4.86
CA SER A 349 12.85 1.13 3.99
C SER A 349 11.93 2.26 4.51
N ASN A 350 12.14 3.50 4.09
CA ASN A 350 11.24 4.62 4.44
C ASN A 350 9.77 4.30 4.11
N ARG A 351 9.56 3.60 3.00
CA ARG A 351 8.23 3.15 2.60
C ARG A 351 7.69 2.06 3.52
N SER A 352 8.53 1.11 3.93
CA SER A 352 8.14 0.04 4.84
C SER A 352 7.76 0.60 6.21
N VAL A 353 8.49 1.59 6.73
CA VAL A 353 8.15 2.28 7.99
C VAL A 353 6.82 3.05 7.84
N ARG A 354 6.60 3.75 6.72
CA ARG A 354 5.31 4.37 6.44
C ARG A 354 4.15 3.36 6.42
N ARG A 355 4.35 2.19 5.79
CA ARG A 355 3.35 1.11 5.77
C ARG A 355 3.10 0.57 7.18
N LEU A 356 4.16 0.36 7.95
CA LEU A 356 4.10 -0.07 9.35
C LEU A 356 3.22 0.86 10.19
N VAL A 357 3.35 2.18 10.03
CA VAL A 357 2.47 3.16 10.71
C VAL A 357 1.01 2.97 10.31
N GLN A 358 0.70 2.77 9.03
CA GLN A 358 -0.68 2.51 8.59
C GLN A 358 -1.23 1.17 9.12
N ILE A 359 -0.40 0.12 9.11
CA ILE A 359 -0.74 -1.20 9.63
C ILE A 359 -0.96 -1.11 11.14
N PHE A 360 -0.16 -0.34 11.87
CA PHE A 360 -0.33 -0.11 13.30
C PHE A 360 -1.70 0.51 13.63
N LYS A 361 -2.13 1.52 12.86
CA LYS A 361 -3.47 2.12 12.99
C LYS A 361 -4.58 1.10 12.72
N ALA A 362 -4.43 0.27 11.69
CA ALA A 362 -5.39 -0.79 11.37
C ALA A 362 -5.38 -1.90 12.43
N ALA A 363 -4.22 -2.26 12.97
CA ALA A 363 -4.05 -3.27 14.00
C ALA A 363 -4.72 -2.83 15.31
N LEU A 364 -4.62 -1.55 15.69
CA LEU A 364 -5.34 -0.99 16.84
C LEU A 364 -6.86 -1.18 16.72
N ILE A 365 -7.42 -0.97 15.52
CA ILE A 365 -8.85 -1.17 15.26
C ILE A 365 -9.20 -2.66 15.22
N SER A 366 -8.42 -3.45 14.50
CA SER A 366 -8.57 -4.90 14.37
C SER A 366 -8.56 -5.59 15.74
N LYS A 367 -7.60 -5.24 16.59
CA LYS A 367 -7.48 -5.77 17.95
C LYS A 367 -8.72 -5.47 18.79
N GLN A 368 -9.22 -4.24 18.75
CA GLN A 368 -10.44 -3.86 19.46
C GLN A 368 -11.70 -4.56 18.94
N LEU A 369 -11.78 -4.81 17.63
CA LEU A 369 -12.86 -5.58 17.02
C LEU A 369 -12.82 -7.05 17.47
N MET A 370 -11.63 -7.66 17.47
CA MET A 370 -11.40 -9.04 17.91
C MET A 370 -11.67 -9.20 19.41
N ASP A 371 -11.27 -8.24 20.23
CA ASP A 371 -11.55 -8.22 21.67
C ASP A 371 -13.03 -7.89 21.99
N GLY A 372 -13.85 -7.58 20.97
CA GLY A 372 -15.28 -7.31 21.11
C GLY A 372 -15.61 -6.02 21.84
N VAL A 373 -14.73 -5.01 21.77
CA VAL A 373 -14.91 -3.72 22.44
C VAL A 373 -16.17 -3.02 21.90
N PRO A 374 -17.11 -2.57 22.76
CA PRO A 374 -18.25 -1.79 22.32
C PRO A 374 -17.84 -0.49 21.61
N PHE A 375 -18.62 -0.05 20.63
CA PHE A 375 -18.29 1.13 19.81
C PHE A 375 -18.07 2.41 20.65
N GLU A 376 -18.76 2.54 21.78
CA GLU A 376 -18.73 3.69 22.69
C GLU A 376 -17.47 3.70 23.55
N GLN A 377 -16.81 2.55 23.69
CA GLN A 377 -15.60 2.35 24.47
C GLN A 377 -14.35 2.25 23.56
N MET A 378 -14.54 2.28 22.24
CA MET A 378 -13.44 2.22 21.29
C MET A 378 -12.53 3.44 21.44
N ARG A 379 -11.24 3.22 21.24
CA ARG A 379 -10.20 4.24 21.32
C ARG A 379 -9.54 4.42 19.97
N LEU A 380 -9.39 5.69 19.58
CA LEU A 380 -8.73 6.13 18.36
C LEU A 380 -7.32 6.71 18.62
N THR A 381 -6.91 6.75 19.89
CA THR A 381 -5.57 7.16 20.27
C THR A 381 -4.87 5.93 20.87
N PRO A 382 -3.75 5.48 20.28
CA PRO A 382 -2.95 4.40 20.83
C PRO A 382 -2.32 4.79 22.17
N ARG A 383 -2.03 3.79 22.99
CA ARG A 383 -1.27 3.88 24.24
C ARG A 383 0.07 3.19 24.04
N ARG A 384 1.05 3.42 24.92
CA ARG A 384 2.37 2.75 24.86
C ARG A 384 2.27 1.22 24.81
N GLN A 385 1.32 0.63 25.53
CA GLN A 385 1.09 -0.82 25.50
C GLN A 385 0.75 -1.37 24.10
N ASP A 386 0.16 -0.53 23.23
CA ASP A 386 -0.25 -0.93 21.90
C ASP A 386 0.95 -1.09 20.96
N LEU A 387 2.12 -0.51 21.27
CA LEU A 387 3.31 -0.61 20.41
C LEU A 387 3.74 -2.05 20.12
N SER A 388 3.33 -3.02 20.95
CA SER A 388 3.45 -4.44 20.66
C SER A 388 2.77 -4.89 19.36
N LEU A 389 1.69 -4.22 18.92
CA LEU A 389 0.98 -4.52 17.67
C LEU A 389 1.84 -4.31 16.42
N ILE A 390 2.91 -3.51 16.52
CA ILE A 390 3.87 -3.31 15.44
C ILE A 390 4.50 -4.64 15.02
N SER A 391 4.66 -5.58 15.96
CA SER A 391 5.19 -6.92 15.71
C SER A 391 4.46 -7.67 14.59
N GLN A 392 3.15 -7.45 14.40
CA GLN A 392 2.37 -8.07 13.31
C GLN A 392 2.91 -7.75 11.92
N SER A 393 3.52 -6.57 11.75
CA SER A 393 4.10 -6.10 10.49
C SER A 393 5.62 -6.11 10.48
N ALA A 394 6.26 -6.01 11.64
CA ALA A 394 7.72 -6.03 11.75
C ALA A 394 8.28 -7.46 11.63
N LEU A 395 7.53 -8.44 12.10
CA LEU A 395 7.99 -9.82 12.26
C LEU A 395 7.21 -10.81 11.40
N TYR A 396 7.76 -12.03 11.38
CA TYR A 396 7.01 -13.20 10.96
C TYR A 396 6.04 -13.59 12.08
N ALA A 397 4.74 -13.37 11.87
CA ALA A 397 3.71 -13.74 12.82
C ALA A 397 3.60 -15.27 12.89
N GLY A 398 3.58 -15.81 14.11
CA GLY A 398 3.41 -17.23 14.36
C GLY A 398 2.06 -17.54 14.99
N PRO A 399 1.90 -18.74 15.59
CA PRO A 399 0.79 -19.07 16.48
C PRO A 399 0.89 -18.36 17.85
N ALA A 400 2.00 -17.67 18.13
CA ALA A 400 2.20 -16.87 19.32
C ALA A 400 2.50 -15.42 18.91
N GLY A 401 2.11 -14.49 19.79
CA GLY A 401 2.43 -13.09 19.70
C GLY A 401 3.05 -12.56 20.98
N LEU A 402 3.15 -11.24 21.08
CA LEU A 402 3.55 -10.57 22.29
C LEU A 402 2.34 -10.35 23.19
N ARG A 403 2.53 -10.57 24.49
CA ARG A 403 1.57 -10.22 25.51
C ARG A 403 2.22 -9.36 26.58
N LEU A 404 1.39 -8.60 27.29
CA LEU A 404 1.86 -7.88 28.46
C LEU A 404 2.32 -8.88 29.52
N LYS A 405 3.46 -8.59 30.14
CA LYS A 405 4.11 -9.47 31.11
C LYS A 405 3.18 -9.76 32.27
N THR A 406 3.00 -11.04 32.55
CA THR A 406 2.14 -11.54 33.62
C THR A 406 2.99 -12.05 34.78
N PHE A 407 2.45 -11.96 35.99
CA PHE A 407 3.17 -12.38 37.20
C PHE A 407 2.35 -13.44 37.94
N THR A 408 3.01 -14.54 38.30
CA THR A 408 2.38 -15.61 39.10
C THR A 408 2.05 -15.10 40.49
N VAL A 409 0.79 -15.24 40.90
CA VAL A 409 0.29 -14.86 42.24
C VAL A 409 0.12 -16.10 43.12
N THR A 410 -0.39 -17.19 42.54
CA THR A 410 -0.55 -18.49 43.23
C THR A 410 -0.23 -19.65 42.29
N GLU A 411 0.24 -20.76 42.86
CA GLU A 411 0.37 -22.04 42.16
C GLU A 411 -0.95 -22.81 42.18
N ALA A 412 -1.07 -23.87 41.37
CA ALA A 412 -2.33 -24.60 41.22
C ALA A 412 -2.88 -25.19 42.53
N GLN A 413 -2.02 -25.53 43.50
CA GLN A 413 -2.40 -26.05 44.82
C GLN A 413 -2.96 -24.98 45.78
N ASP A 414 -2.68 -23.70 45.49
CA ASP A 414 -3.12 -22.53 46.26
C ASP A 414 -4.03 -21.62 45.40
N GLY A 415 -4.66 -22.24 44.39
CA GLY A 415 -5.43 -21.59 43.34
C GLY A 415 -6.85 -21.18 43.73
N ILE A 416 -7.61 -20.62 42.78
CA ILE A 416 -9.05 -20.41 42.95
C ILE A 416 -9.79 -21.69 42.56
N ARG A 417 -10.73 -22.11 43.41
CA ARG A 417 -11.58 -23.26 43.15
C ARG A 417 -12.65 -22.94 42.11
N ILE A 418 -12.82 -23.85 41.16
CA ILE A 418 -13.89 -23.83 40.16
C ILE A 418 -14.75 -25.08 40.28
N THR A 419 -16.04 -24.98 39.96
CA THR A 419 -17.01 -26.07 40.09
C THR A 419 -17.81 -26.24 38.80
N SER A 420 -17.85 -27.47 38.28
CA SER A 420 -18.66 -27.84 37.11
C SER A 420 -20.15 -27.99 37.47
N PRO A 421 -21.06 -27.95 36.48
CA PRO A 421 -22.49 -28.21 36.70
C PRO A 421 -22.80 -29.58 37.34
N TYR A 422 -21.87 -30.52 37.20
CA TYR A 422 -21.99 -31.89 37.69
C TYR A 422 -21.30 -32.10 39.06
N GLY A 423 -20.88 -31.01 39.72
CA GLY A 423 -20.29 -31.05 41.07
C GLY A 423 -18.79 -31.39 41.13
N VAL A 424 -18.10 -31.43 39.98
CA VAL A 424 -16.64 -31.66 39.95
C VAL A 424 -15.92 -30.35 40.28
N THR A 425 -15.06 -30.36 41.29
CA THR A 425 -14.24 -29.22 41.67
C THR A 425 -12.81 -29.36 41.15
N SER A 426 -12.22 -28.26 40.70
CA SER A 426 -10.81 -28.16 40.30
C SER A 426 -10.21 -26.85 40.81
N GLU A 427 -8.88 -26.77 40.94
CA GLU A 427 -8.18 -25.56 41.36
C GLU A 427 -7.36 -24.98 40.20
N MET A 428 -7.41 -23.66 40.05
CA MET A 428 -6.74 -22.93 38.99
C MET A 428 -5.72 -21.95 39.55
N ALA A 429 -4.50 -21.99 39.00
CA ALA A 429 -3.45 -21.05 39.32
C ALA A 429 -3.85 -19.63 38.89
N VAL A 430 -3.38 -18.61 39.62
CA VAL A 430 -3.69 -17.21 39.33
C VAL A 430 -2.45 -16.49 38.82
N GLN A 431 -2.56 -15.91 37.62
CA GLN A 431 -1.63 -14.91 37.12
C GLN A 431 -2.25 -13.51 37.13
N TYR A 432 -1.45 -12.50 37.45
CA TYR A 432 -1.86 -11.10 37.46
C TYR A 432 -1.18 -10.33 36.33
N ASN A 433 -1.98 -9.61 35.55
CA ASN A 433 -1.53 -8.62 34.58
C ASN A 433 -1.72 -7.22 35.19
N PRO A 434 -0.64 -6.56 35.65
CA PRO A 434 -0.71 -5.27 36.31
C PRO A 434 -1.10 -4.14 35.37
N TYR A 435 -0.71 -4.22 34.10
CA TYR A 435 -0.89 -3.16 33.11
C TYR A 435 -2.34 -3.05 32.63
N GLU A 436 -3.07 -4.16 32.57
CA GLU A 436 -4.51 -4.17 32.24
C GLU A 436 -5.42 -4.34 33.45
N GLY A 437 -4.86 -4.54 34.65
CA GLY A 437 -5.62 -4.82 35.87
C GLY A 437 -6.45 -6.10 35.74
N GLN A 438 -5.83 -7.21 35.32
CA GLN A 438 -6.53 -8.48 35.07
C GLN A 438 -5.99 -9.64 35.90
N LEU A 439 -6.89 -10.57 36.25
CA LEU A 439 -6.53 -11.89 36.76
C LEU A 439 -6.85 -12.95 35.71
N LEU A 440 -5.85 -13.78 35.44
CA LEU A 440 -5.90 -14.88 34.50
C LEU A 440 -5.87 -16.18 35.29
N LEU A 441 -6.95 -16.95 35.23
CA LEU A 441 -7.07 -18.24 35.89
C LEU A 441 -6.66 -19.35 34.94
N GLN A 442 -5.62 -20.09 35.31
CA GLN A 442 -4.97 -21.09 34.47
C GLN A 442 -5.15 -22.50 35.02
N ASP A 443 -5.30 -23.47 34.12
CA ASP A 443 -5.25 -24.89 34.46
C ASP A 443 -3.81 -25.35 34.77
N GLY A 444 -3.66 -26.61 35.17
CA GLY A 444 -2.34 -27.23 35.45
C GLY A 444 -1.39 -27.30 34.25
N ASN A 445 -1.86 -26.97 33.04
CA ASN A 445 -1.05 -26.88 31.82
C ASN A 445 -0.76 -25.41 31.43
N GLY A 446 -1.09 -24.43 32.29
CA GLY A 446 -0.88 -23.01 32.06
C GLY A 446 -1.88 -22.36 31.09
N LYS A 447 -2.94 -23.06 30.67
CA LYS A 447 -3.94 -22.50 29.75
C LYS A 447 -4.95 -21.66 30.52
N THR A 448 -5.12 -20.41 30.11
CA THR A 448 -6.08 -19.48 30.75
C THR A 448 -7.51 -19.81 30.33
N HIS A 449 -8.41 -19.99 31.29
CA HIS A 449 -9.82 -20.31 31.04
C HIS A 449 -10.80 -19.24 31.53
N PHE A 450 -10.42 -18.43 32.51
CA PHE A 450 -11.22 -17.30 32.99
C PHE A 450 -10.35 -16.05 33.07
N VAL A 451 -10.88 -14.93 32.59
CA VAL A 451 -10.25 -13.62 32.69
C VAL A 451 -11.15 -12.70 33.51
N TYR A 452 -10.62 -12.15 34.58
CA TYR A 452 -11.27 -11.14 35.40
C TYR A 452 -10.60 -9.78 35.21
N THR A 453 -11.36 -8.71 35.29
CA THR A 453 -10.86 -7.33 35.20
C THR A 453 -11.30 -6.54 36.42
N GLN A 454 -10.41 -5.68 36.90
CA GLN A 454 -10.65 -4.87 38.08
C GLN A 454 -11.65 -3.74 37.78
N LYS A 455 -12.71 -3.63 38.58
CA LYS A 455 -13.71 -2.55 38.51
C LYS A 455 -14.25 -2.23 39.90
N ASP A 456 -14.22 -0.96 40.31
CA ASP A 456 -14.81 -0.44 41.56
C ASP A 456 -14.45 -1.27 42.81
N ASN A 457 -13.16 -1.58 43.00
CA ASN A 457 -12.59 -2.42 44.08
C ASN A 457 -12.99 -3.92 44.07
N GLY A 458 -13.60 -4.42 43.01
CA GLY A 458 -13.92 -5.84 42.81
C GLY A 458 -13.36 -6.42 41.50
N TRP A 459 -13.49 -7.73 41.35
CA TRP A 459 -13.12 -8.46 40.14
C TRP A 459 -14.37 -8.85 39.36
N VAL A 460 -14.47 -8.39 38.12
CA VAL A 460 -15.60 -8.71 37.23
C VAL A 460 -15.11 -9.65 36.14
N LEU A 461 -15.86 -10.73 35.91
CA LEU A 461 -15.56 -11.68 34.85
C LEU A 461 -15.67 -11.00 33.47
N ARG A 462 -14.57 -10.97 32.72
CA ARG A 462 -14.49 -10.42 31.36
C ARG A 462 -14.73 -11.50 30.30
N SER A 463 -14.14 -12.68 30.46
CA SER A 463 -14.29 -13.77 29.49
C SER A 463 -14.14 -15.16 30.11
N LYS A 464 -14.75 -16.14 29.45
CA LYS A 464 -14.65 -17.58 29.74
C LYS A 464 -14.30 -18.35 28.48
N SER A 465 -13.47 -19.37 28.63
CA SER A 465 -13.19 -20.36 27.58
C SER A 465 -14.48 -21.14 27.20
N PRO A 466 -14.68 -21.50 25.91
CA PRO A 466 -15.85 -22.26 25.47
C PRO A 466 -16.11 -23.54 26.27
N ASP A 467 -15.05 -24.24 26.66
CA ASP A 467 -15.11 -25.49 27.43
C ASP A 467 -15.56 -25.29 28.90
N PHE A 468 -15.53 -24.05 29.39
CA PHE A 468 -15.84 -23.66 30.77
C PHE A 468 -17.05 -22.72 30.87
N THR A 469 -17.87 -22.64 29.82
CA THR A 469 -19.05 -21.77 29.75
C THR A 469 -20.00 -21.96 30.93
N ASP A 470 -20.29 -23.22 31.27
CA ASP A 470 -21.21 -23.59 32.36
C ASP A 470 -20.52 -23.76 33.73
N TRP A 471 -19.21 -23.52 33.84
CA TRP A 471 -18.48 -23.65 35.10
C TRP A 471 -18.61 -22.39 35.97
N SER A 472 -18.67 -22.58 37.28
CA SER A 472 -18.72 -21.51 38.28
C SER A 472 -17.37 -21.34 38.99
N VAL A 473 -17.01 -20.11 39.33
CA VAL A 473 -15.77 -19.78 40.06
C VAL A 473 -16.14 -19.39 41.49
N ASP A 474 -15.42 -19.92 42.48
CA ASP A 474 -15.61 -19.54 43.87
C ASP A 474 -15.02 -18.14 44.13
N ASN A 475 -15.92 -17.15 44.20
CA ASN A 475 -15.52 -15.76 44.35
C ASN A 475 -14.96 -15.42 45.75
N ALA A 476 -15.13 -16.29 46.76
CA ALA A 476 -14.60 -16.06 48.10
C ALA A 476 -13.06 -16.02 48.12
N GLY A 477 -12.42 -16.74 47.19
CA GLY A 477 -10.96 -16.79 47.05
C GLY A 477 -10.30 -15.48 46.60
N PHE A 478 -11.04 -14.55 45.98
CA PHE A 478 -10.46 -13.30 45.46
C PHE A 478 -9.98 -12.34 46.56
N ALA A 479 -10.63 -12.34 47.74
CA ALA A 479 -10.21 -11.48 48.85
C ALA A 479 -8.80 -11.82 49.37
N ALA A 480 -8.43 -13.11 49.32
CA ALA A 480 -7.11 -13.59 49.74
C ALA A 480 -5.99 -13.24 48.75
N LEU A 481 -6.31 -12.81 47.53
CA LEU A 481 -5.32 -12.47 46.50
C LEU A 481 -4.78 -11.04 46.64
N ALA A 482 -5.56 -10.11 47.19
CA ALA A 482 -5.14 -8.71 47.33
C ALA A 482 -3.77 -8.51 48.03
N PRO A 483 -3.47 -9.15 49.19
CA PRO A 483 -2.14 -9.03 49.80
C PRO A 483 -1.05 -9.71 48.96
N LYS A 484 -1.33 -10.86 48.33
CA LYS A 484 -0.37 -11.56 47.46
C LYS A 484 0.00 -10.73 46.23
N ILE A 485 -0.98 -10.08 45.59
CA ILE A 485 -0.77 -9.18 44.45
C ILE A 485 0.11 -8.00 44.88
N LYS A 486 -0.13 -7.40 46.05
CA LYS A 486 0.69 -6.29 46.56
C LYS A 486 2.15 -6.70 46.74
N THR A 487 2.41 -7.86 47.33
CA THR A 487 3.77 -8.41 47.46
C THR A 487 4.45 -8.62 46.11
N VAL A 488 3.73 -9.14 45.12
CA VAL A 488 4.25 -9.35 43.75
C VAL A 488 4.60 -8.02 43.08
N VAL A 489 3.77 -6.99 43.23
CA VAL A 489 4.01 -5.65 42.67
C VAL A 489 5.24 -5.00 43.29
N GLU A 490 5.40 -5.07 44.62
CA GLU A 490 6.54 -4.50 45.35
C GLU A 490 7.85 -5.24 45.05
N ALA A 491 7.83 -6.58 45.05
CA ALA A 491 9.01 -7.41 44.80
C ALA A 491 9.59 -7.22 43.39
N ASN A 492 8.72 -7.02 42.38
CA ASN A 492 9.12 -6.85 40.99
C ASN A 492 9.31 -5.38 40.58
N LYS A 493 9.15 -4.42 41.50
CA LYS A 493 9.25 -2.97 41.23
C LYS A 493 8.46 -2.53 39.98
N ILE A 494 7.21 -2.97 39.88
CA ILE A 494 6.40 -2.79 38.67
C ILE A 494 6.01 -1.32 38.51
N ASP A 495 6.45 -0.70 37.42
CA ASP A 495 6.03 0.64 37.01
C ASP A 495 4.91 0.55 35.95
N LEU A 496 3.69 0.94 36.33
CA LEU A 496 2.52 0.89 35.46
C LEU A 496 2.63 1.82 34.23
N SER A 497 3.53 2.81 34.26
CA SER A 497 3.78 3.71 33.13
C SER A 497 4.71 3.10 32.06
N ARG A 498 5.42 2.01 32.41
CA ARG A 498 6.42 1.34 31.57
C ARG A 498 5.98 -0.10 31.29
N PRO A 499 5.16 -0.34 30.26
CA PRO A 499 4.65 -1.67 29.95
C PRO A 499 5.81 -2.62 29.62
N GLN A 500 5.79 -3.81 30.21
CA GLN A 500 6.72 -4.89 29.86
C GLN A 500 6.00 -5.98 29.06
N PHE A 501 6.73 -6.58 28.11
CA PHE A 501 6.24 -7.59 27.19
C PHE A 501 7.01 -8.90 27.31
N GLU A 502 6.29 -10.00 27.09
CA GLU A 502 6.82 -11.35 26.98
C GLU A 502 6.20 -12.08 25.77
N VAL A 503 6.86 -13.12 25.30
CA VAL A 503 6.34 -13.98 24.22
C VAL A 503 5.34 -14.95 24.82
N ASP A 504 4.18 -15.11 24.16
CA ASP A 504 3.17 -16.07 24.60
C ASP A 504 3.65 -17.52 24.44
N GLN A 505 3.18 -18.41 25.32
CA GLN A 505 3.63 -19.81 25.41
C GLN A 505 3.12 -20.71 24.26
N GLY A 506 2.34 -20.15 23.32
CA GLY A 506 1.72 -20.92 22.23
C GLY A 506 2.72 -21.72 21.37
N ILE A 507 3.93 -21.19 21.14
CA ILE A 507 4.97 -21.91 20.40
C ILE A 507 5.51 -23.08 21.24
N GLU A 508 5.80 -22.88 22.52
CA GLU A 508 6.33 -23.92 23.41
C GLU A 508 5.36 -25.08 23.55
N GLN A 509 4.07 -24.79 23.68
CA GLN A 509 3.00 -25.80 23.73
C GLN A 509 2.90 -26.61 22.43
N LEU A 510 3.20 -26.01 21.28
CA LEU A 510 3.21 -26.72 19.99
C LEU A 510 4.45 -27.60 19.84
N LEU A 511 5.61 -27.10 20.26
CA LEU A 511 6.88 -27.85 20.23
C LEU A 511 6.84 -29.04 21.20
N ALA A 512 6.24 -28.88 22.39
CA ALA A 512 6.13 -29.93 23.39
C ALA A 512 5.29 -31.14 22.95
N LYS A 513 4.39 -30.98 21.96
CA LYS A 513 3.54 -32.07 21.44
C LYS A 513 4.29 -33.09 20.56
N GLY A 514 5.54 -32.82 20.16
CA GLY A 514 6.40 -33.77 19.43
C GLY A 514 5.90 -34.20 18.03
N THR A 515 4.84 -33.58 17.51
CA THR A 515 4.20 -33.94 16.22
C THR A 515 4.59 -33.02 15.07
N VAL A 516 5.53 -32.11 15.31
CA VAL A 516 5.97 -31.08 14.36
C VAL A 516 7.16 -31.60 13.55
N LYS A 517 7.13 -31.46 12.22
CA LYS A 517 8.27 -31.80 11.36
C LYS A 517 9.48 -30.93 11.71
N GLU A 518 10.68 -31.46 11.53
CA GLU A 518 11.93 -30.77 11.89
C GLU A 518 12.05 -29.37 11.28
N ARG A 519 11.76 -29.22 10.00
CA ARG A 519 11.73 -27.90 9.32
C ARG A 519 10.76 -26.90 9.96
N THR A 520 9.57 -27.38 10.34
CA THR A 520 8.52 -26.56 10.94
C THR A 520 8.93 -26.17 12.37
N ARG A 521 9.67 -27.05 13.06
CA ARG A 521 10.27 -26.77 14.37
C ARG A 521 11.32 -25.66 14.27
N LEU A 522 12.24 -25.73 13.31
CA LEU A 522 13.26 -24.69 13.07
C LEU A 522 12.63 -23.33 12.75
N GLU A 523 11.58 -23.30 11.91
CA GLU A 523 10.84 -22.08 11.60
C GLU A 523 10.17 -21.48 12.85
N LEU A 524 9.51 -22.31 13.68
CA LEU A 524 8.89 -21.86 14.93
C LEU A 524 9.91 -21.37 15.98
N GLU A 525 11.06 -22.03 16.11
CA GLU A 525 12.15 -21.61 16.99
C GLU A 525 12.75 -20.26 16.55
N SER A 526 12.92 -20.06 15.23
CA SER A 526 13.35 -18.78 14.66
C SER A 526 12.33 -17.66 14.92
N ILE A 527 11.03 -17.92 14.71
CA ILE A 527 9.94 -16.97 15.01
C ILE A 527 9.95 -16.58 16.49
N LYS A 528 10.12 -17.56 17.39
CA LYS A 528 10.19 -17.32 18.84
C LYS A 528 11.36 -16.39 19.17
N LYS A 529 12.55 -16.67 18.64
CA LYS A 529 13.75 -15.86 18.88
C LYS A 529 13.58 -14.41 18.39
N ASP A 530 12.96 -14.23 17.22
CA ASP A 530 12.70 -12.89 16.67
C ASP A 530 11.66 -12.13 17.52
N LEU A 531 10.64 -12.81 18.04
CA LEU A 531 9.67 -12.25 19.00
C LEU A 531 10.33 -11.87 20.33
N GLU A 532 11.19 -12.73 20.89
CA GLU A 532 11.94 -12.46 22.12
C GLU A 532 12.86 -11.24 21.94
N GLN A 533 13.58 -11.17 20.82
CA GLN A 533 14.43 -10.03 20.50
C GLN A 533 13.62 -8.73 20.39
N PHE A 534 12.46 -8.77 19.72
CA PHE A 534 11.60 -7.60 19.61
C PHE A 534 11.01 -7.17 20.96
N ALA A 535 10.61 -8.13 21.81
CA ALA A 535 10.15 -7.86 23.17
C ALA A 535 11.25 -7.20 24.01
N ASN A 536 12.50 -7.67 23.88
CA ASN A 536 13.65 -7.07 24.55
C ASN A 536 13.88 -5.62 24.11
N VAL A 537 13.82 -5.34 22.80
CA VAL A 537 13.93 -3.97 22.25
C VAL A 537 12.83 -3.07 22.83
N LEU A 538 11.57 -3.54 22.83
CA LEU A 538 10.46 -2.79 23.44
C LEU A 538 10.70 -2.52 24.93
N ASN A 539 11.05 -3.55 25.70
CA ASN A 539 11.25 -3.43 27.14
C ASN A 539 12.40 -2.47 27.49
N GLN A 540 13.54 -2.61 26.81
CA GLN A 540 14.68 -1.69 26.97
C GLN A 540 14.31 -0.25 26.60
N HIS A 541 13.52 -0.09 25.54
CA HIS A 541 13.03 1.21 25.12
C HIS A 541 12.15 1.88 26.18
N PHE A 542 11.25 1.13 26.82
CA PHE A 542 10.40 1.64 27.90
C PHE A 542 11.12 1.86 29.23
N GLU A 543 12.23 1.15 29.48
CA GLU A 543 13.07 1.35 30.66
C GLU A 543 13.91 2.62 30.59
N GLN A 544 14.36 2.99 29.40
CA GLN A 544 15.16 4.18 29.16
C GLN A 544 14.25 5.41 29.00
N ASP A 545 14.47 6.46 29.81
CA ASP A 545 13.78 7.75 29.65
C ASP A 545 14.31 8.47 28.41
N HIS A 546 13.88 8.03 27.24
CA HIS A 546 14.06 8.77 26.01
C HIS A 546 13.11 9.96 26.04
N ALA A 547 13.60 11.15 26.42
CA ALA A 547 12.88 12.36 26.07
C ALA A 547 12.88 12.44 24.53
N PRO A 548 11.72 12.31 23.85
CA PRO A 548 11.70 12.35 22.40
C PRO A 548 12.14 13.75 21.97
N ARG A 549 13.33 13.85 21.37
CA ARG A 549 13.81 15.10 20.76
C ARG A 549 13.10 15.27 19.44
N VAL A 550 11.81 15.62 19.48
CA VAL A 550 11.14 16.14 18.30
C VAL A 550 11.75 17.50 18.03
N ALA A 551 12.70 17.58 17.10
CA ALA A 551 13.23 18.85 16.63
C ALA A 551 12.06 19.78 16.29
N ASN A 552 12.16 21.07 16.62
CA ASN A 552 11.13 22.04 16.28
C ASN A 552 10.79 21.88 14.78
N PRO A 553 9.54 21.50 14.44
CA PRO A 553 9.22 21.18 13.06
C PRO A 553 9.46 22.43 12.22
N GLU A 554 10.42 22.34 11.29
CA GLU A 554 10.63 23.41 10.32
C GLU A 554 9.31 23.56 9.55
N LYS A 555 8.72 24.75 9.59
CA LYS A 555 7.41 24.99 8.99
C LYS A 555 7.54 24.83 7.47
N LEU A 556 6.92 23.78 6.94
CA LEU A 556 6.93 23.51 5.50
C LEU A 556 6.39 24.71 4.72
N LEU A 557 7.07 25.02 3.62
CA LEU A 557 6.62 26.07 2.71
C LEU A 557 5.27 25.68 2.09
N PRO A 558 4.24 26.54 2.23
CA PRO A 558 2.93 26.26 1.67
C PRO A 558 3.02 26.16 0.15
N ALA A 559 2.24 25.25 -0.43
CA ALA A 559 2.07 25.24 -1.87
C ALA A 559 1.37 26.54 -2.29
N ARG A 560 1.88 27.19 -3.33
CA ARG A 560 1.23 28.38 -3.89
C ARG A 560 -0.17 28.04 -4.39
N SER A 561 -1.11 28.91 -4.10
CA SER A 561 -2.50 28.83 -4.53
C SER A 561 -2.61 28.98 -6.05
N GLU A 562 -3.69 28.46 -6.63
CA GLU A 562 -3.97 28.65 -8.07
C GLU A 562 -4.14 30.13 -8.43
N ARG A 563 -4.60 30.96 -7.48
CA ARG A 563 -4.71 32.42 -7.67
C ARG A 563 -3.33 33.06 -7.83
N GLU A 564 -2.37 32.72 -6.97
CA GLU A 564 -1.00 33.22 -7.08
C GLU A 564 -0.34 32.79 -8.39
N LYS A 565 -0.54 31.54 -8.81
CA LYS A 565 -0.02 31.03 -10.09
C LYS A 565 -0.60 31.80 -11.28
N ARG A 566 -1.91 32.04 -11.30
CA ARG A 566 -2.57 32.81 -12.36
C ARG A 566 -2.09 34.25 -12.39
N GLN A 567 -1.96 34.88 -11.23
CA GLN A 567 -1.45 36.25 -11.14
C GLN A 567 0.00 36.35 -11.65
N PHE A 568 0.86 35.42 -11.25
CA PHE A 568 2.23 35.35 -11.73
C PHE A 568 2.31 35.18 -13.25
N ARG A 569 1.53 34.26 -13.83
CA ARG A 569 1.46 34.09 -15.29
C ARG A 569 1.06 35.38 -16.01
N ARG A 570 0.08 36.10 -15.49
CA ARG A 570 -0.36 37.39 -16.05
C ARG A 570 0.75 38.42 -16.01
N GLU A 571 1.49 38.50 -14.89
CA GLU A 571 2.66 39.38 -14.77
C GLU A 571 3.70 39.07 -15.86
N MET A 572 3.96 37.79 -16.15
CA MET A 572 5.01 37.39 -17.11
C MET A 572 4.70 37.80 -18.56
N LEU A 573 3.43 37.92 -18.95
CA LEU A 573 3.04 38.31 -20.31
C LEU A 573 3.46 39.74 -20.66
N ASP A 574 3.48 40.65 -19.68
CA ASP A 574 3.78 42.07 -19.86
C ASP A 574 5.30 42.38 -19.74
N LEU A 575 6.12 41.42 -19.30
CA LEU A 575 7.56 41.62 -19.04
C LEU A 575 8.46 41.35 -20.26
N LYS A 576 9.57 42.10 -20.34
CA LYS A 576 10.68 41.86 -21.30
C LYS A 576 11.47 40.60 -20.93
N THR A 577 12.15 40.00 -21.90
CA THR A 577 12.85 38.71 -21.75
C THR A 577 13.81 38.63 -20.55
N GLY A 578 14.67 39.63 -20.33
CA GLY A 578 15.62 39.61 -19.21
C GLY A 578 14.95 39.73 -17.83
N GLU A 579 13.93 40.58 -17.70
CA GLU A 579 13.15 40.73 -16.47
C GLU A 579 12.33 39.47 -16.18
N ARG A 580 11.75 38.87 -17.23
CA ARG A 580 11.00 37.62 -17.17
C ARG A 580 11.86 36.48 -16.61
N VAL A 581 13.07 36.30 -17.14
CA VAL A 581 14.02 35.28 -16.69
C VAL A 581 14.34 35.44 -15.21
N SER A 582 14.67 36.66 -14.75
CA SER A 582 14.94 36.93 -13.34
C SER A 582 13.74 36.61 -12.45
N ARG A 583 12.53 36.96 -12.88
CA ARG A 583 11.30 36.63 -12.13
C ARG A 583 11.02 35.14 -12.06
N TYR A 584 11.24 34.40 -13.15
CA TYR A 584 11.14 32.94 -13.12
C TYR A 584 12.16 32.31 -12.19
N TYR A 585 13.39 32.82 -12.16
CA TYR A 585 14.43 32.34 -11.24
C TYR A 585 14.01 32.48 -9.77
N ASP A 586 13.48 33.63 -9.36
CA ASP A 586 12.94 33.84 -8.01
C ASP A 586 11.75 32.92 -7.71
N TRP A 587 10.84 32.78 -8.69
CA TRP A 587 9.68 31.91 -8.59
C TRP A 587 10.11 30.46 -8.34
N MET A 588 11.06 29.95 -9.13
CA MET A 588 11.56 28.58 -9.04
C MET A 588 12.39 28.33 -7.80
N SER A 589 13.15 29.32 -7.32
CA SER A 589 13.91 29.19 -6.06
C SER A 589 13.00 28.82 -4.89
N TYR A 590 11.81 29.43 -4.81
CA TYR A 590 10.79 29.05 -3.83
C TYR A 590 10.25 27.64 -4.07
N GLU A 591 9.91 27.31 -5.31
CA GLU A 591 9.35 26.01 -5.68
C GLU A 591 10.32 24.84 -5.42
N ILE A 592 11.60 25.02 -5.73
CA ILE A 592 12.66 24.05 -5.49
C ILE A 592 12.88 23.87 -3.99
N ARG A 593 12.91 24.96 -3.20
CA ARG A 593 13.00 24.88 -1.74
C ARG A 593 11.80 24.12 -1.15
N ALA A 594 10.60 24.39 -1.66
CA ALA A 594 9.39 23.69 -1.28
C ALA A 594 9.42 22.19 -1.69
N LEU A 595 10.07 21.84 -2.80
CA LEU A 595 10.29 20.47 -3.24
C LEU A 595 11.30 19.74 -2.35
N LYS A 596 12.45 20.36 -2.04
CA LYS A 596 13.49 19.82 -1.13
C LYS A 596 12.93 19.49 0.25
N GLN A 597 12.09 20.36 0.81
CA GLN A 597 11.43 20.10 2.10
C GLN A 597 10.43 18.92 2.07
N ARG A 598 9.91 18.53 0.91
CA ARG A 598 8.97 17.41 0.74
C ARG A 598 9.66 16.10 0.37
N PHE A 599 10.80 16.19 -0.32
CA PHE A 599 11.65 15.08 -0.74
C PHE A 599 12.97 15.16 0.05
N VAL A 600 12.89 14.76 1.32
CA VAL A 600 13.97 14.82 2.31
C VAL A 600 15.19 14.02 1.82
N GLU A 601 16.38 14.62 1.87
CA GLU A 601 17.67 14.02 1.46
C GLU A 601 17.75 13.65 -0.04
N LEU A 602 16.93 14.29 -0.89
CA LEU A 602 16.93 14.09 -2.34
C LEU A 602 17.37 15.33 -3.13
N GLU A 603 18.11 16.24 -2.49
CA GLU A 603 18.52 17.53 -3.07
C GLU A 603 19.34 17.33 -4.35
N TYR A 604 20.33 16.43 -4.31
CA TYR A 604 21.15 16.11 -5.49
C TYR A 604 20.36 15.42 -6.59
N SER A 605 19.35 14.62 -6.23
CA SER A 605 18.47 14.00 -7.23
C SER A 605 17.60 15.06 -7.90
N ILE A 606 17.01 15.99 -7.13
CA ILE A 606 16.26 17.13 -7.66
C ILE A 606 17.13 17.93 -8.63
N GLU A 607 18.35 18.27 -8.22
CA GLU A 607 19.30 19.03 -9.06
C GLU A 607 19.62 18.28 -10.36
N ALA A 608 19.90 16.98 -10.29
CA ALA A 608 20.16 16.17 -11.49
C ALA A 608 18.98 16.12 -12.46
N HIS A 609 17.73 16.07 -11.95
CA HIS A 609 16.52 16.13 -12.77
C HIS A 609 16.38 17.48 -13.46
N LEU A 610 16.55 18.57 -12.72
CA LEU A 610 16.45 19.92 -13.27
C LEU A 610 17.53 20.18 -14.32
N THR A 611 18.77 19.77 -14.06
CA THR A 611 19.89 19.87 -15.02
C THR A 611 19.64 19.06 -16.27
N GLY A 612 19.12 17.83 -16.15
CA GLY A 612 18.74 17.01 -17.31
C GLY A 612 17.68 17.66 -18.19
N ILE A 613 16.66 18.29 -17.57
CA ILE A 613 15.59 19.01 -18.29
C ILE A 613 16.13 20.30 -18.93
N LEU A 614 16.98 21.07 -18.24
CA LEU A 614 17.56 22.31 -18.76
C LEU A 614 18.49 22.09 -19.95
N SER A 615 19.17 20.95 -19.98
CA SER A 615 20.18 20.65 -20.98
C SER A 615 19.68 19.72 -22.09
N ASP A 616 18.39 19.39 -22.11
CA ASP A 616 17.79 18.36 -22.98
C ASP A 616 18.55 17.02 -22.97
N ASN A 617 19.22 16.73 -21.85
CA ASN A 617 19.97 15.50 -21.62
C ASN A 617 19.17 14.48 -20.81
N HIS A 618 19.58 13.23 -20.94
CA HIS A 618 18.98 12.13 -20.21
C HIS A 618 19.61 11.93 -18.83
N LEU A 619 18.80 11.46 -17.89
CA LEU A 619 19.20 11.20 -16.51
C LEU A 619 19.02 9.73 -16.19
N TYR A 620 20.04 9.12 -15.59
CA TYR A 620 19.94 7.82 -14.96
C TYR A 620 19.80 7.96 -13.45
N VAL A 621 18.79 7.31 -12.87
CA VAL A 621 18.56 7.25 -11.42
C VAL A 621 18.69 5.80 -10.93
N PHE A 622 19.78 5.54 -10.21
CA PHE A 622 20.04 4.27 -9.55
C PHE A 622 19.56 4.30 -8.10
N GLY A 623 19.30 3.13 -7.53
CA GLY A 623 19.04 3.00 -6.10
C GLY A 623 18.06 1.88 -5.79
N PRO A 624 17.97 1.41 -4.54
CA PRO A 624 17.05 0.35 -4.16
C PRO A 624 15.57 0.75 -4.36
N PRO A 625 14.64 -0.22 -4.35
CA PRO A 625 13.22 0.06 -4.36
C PRO A 625 12.83 0.90 -3.13
N GLY A 626 11.85 1.79 -3.30
CA GLY A 626 11.36 2.68 -2.24
C GLY A 626 12.10 4.01 -2.07
N GLY A 627 13.12 4.30 -2.89
CA GLY A 627 13.84 5.59 -2.90
C GLY A 627 13.14 6.75 -3.63
N ALA A 628 11.84 6.65 -3.93
CA ALA A 628 11.08 7.70 -4.62
C ALA A 628 11.57 8.11 -6.03
N LYS A 629 12.37 7.29 -6.73
CA LYS A 629 12.91 7.54 -8.09
C LYS A 629 11.83 7.98 -9.10
N THR A 630 10.86 7.10 -9.37
CA THR A 630 9.75 7.33 -10.31
C THR A 630 8.80 8.43 -9.82
N ALA A 631 8.58 8.52 -8.51
CA ALA A 631 7.69 9.52 -7.91
C ALA A 631 8.23 10.95 -8.03
N LEU A 632 9.54 11.14 -7.80
CA LEU A 632 10.20 12.43 -7.96
C LEU A 632 10.19 12.87 -9.42
N ALA A 633 10.59 11.97 -10.33
CA ALA A 633 10.54 12.17 -11.77
C ALA A 633 9.14 12.59 -12.24
N GLU A 634 8.10 11.87 -11.80
CA GLU A 634 6.72 12.15 -12.16
C GLU A 634 6.25 13.52 -11.66
N VAL A 635 6.61 13.91 -10.43
CA VAL A 635 6.24 15.21 -9.84
C VAL A 635 6.91 16.37 -10.59
N ILE A 636 8.21 16.25 -10.88
CA ILE A 636 8.97 17.28 -11.62
C ILE A 636 8.42 17.42 -13.05
N LEU A 637 8.33 16.31 -13.79
CA LEU A 637 7.90 16.35 -15.19
C LEU A 637 6.44 16.81 -15.36
N LYS A 638 5.52 16.37 -14.49
CA LYS A 638 4.14 16.88 -14.51
C LYS A 638 4.07 18.38 -14.27
N SER A 639 4.98 18.92 -13.47
CA SER A 639 5.01 20.34 -13.17
C SER A 639 5.52 21.16 -14.36
N GLU A 640 6.59 20.71 -15.00
CA GLU A 640 7.12 21.34 -16.22
C GLU A 640 6.12 21.25 -17.38
N LEU A 641 5.48 20.08 -17.57
CA LEU A 641 4.45 19.89 -18.61
C LEU A 641 3.26 20.84 -18.45
N LYS A 642 2.88 21.20 -17.22
CA LYS A 642 1.80 22.19 -17.01
C LYS A 642 2.16 23.56 -17.57
N LYS A 643 3.43 23.95 -17.51
CA LYS A 643 3.92 25.20 -18.11
C LYS A 643 3.97 25.07 -19.63
N LEU A 644 4.64 24.04 -20.15
CA LEU A 644 4.75 23.82 -21.60
C LEU A 644 3.38 23.77 -22.29
N ASN A 645 2.41 23.07 -21.70
CA ASN A 645 1.05 23.01 -22.24
C ASN A 645 0.32 24.36 -22.15
N ALA A 646 0.53 25.12 -21.08
CA ALA A 646 -0.01 26.48 -21.00
C ALA A 646 0.57 27.37 -22.11
N ASP A 647 1.86 27.25 -22.41
CA ASP A 647 2.50 28.01 -23.48
C ASP A 647 1.98 27.61 -24.86
N GLN A 648 1.72 26.32 -25.09
CA GLN A 648 1.09 25.87 -26.33
C GLN A 648 -0.31 26.45 -26.50
N VAL A 649 -1.09 26.53 -25.42
CA VAL A 649 -2.40 27.20 -25.44
C VAL A 649 -2.22 28.69 -25.73
N ASP A 650 -1.31 29.38 -25.06
CA ASP A 650 -1.09 30.82 -25.27
C ASP A 650 -0.61 31.13 -26.69
N MET A 651 0.29 30.32 -27.24
CA MET A 651 0.74 30.40 -28.64
C MET A 651 -0.42 30.16 -29.61
N PHE A 652 -1.22 29.13 -29.37
CA PHE A 652 -2.39 28.82 -30.19
C PHE A 652 -3.42 29.94 -30.16
N VAL A 653 -3.72 30.49 -28.99
CA VAL A 653 -4.63 31.61 -28.79
C VAL A 653 -4.10 32.84 -29.53
N LYS A 654 -2.83 33.20 -29.34
CA LYS A 654 -2.21 34.34 -30.02
C LYS A 654 -2.27 34.19 -31.54
N ALA A 655 -1.88 33.03 -32.08
CA ALA A 655 -1.94 32.76 -33.52
C ALA A 655 -3.38 32.83 -34.06
N THR A 656 -4.37 32.36 -33.29
CA THR A 656 -5.79 32.43 -33.67
C THR A 656 -6.28 33.88 -33.69
N LEU A 657 -5.87 34.70 -32.72
CA LEU A 657 -6.24 36.12 -32.63
C LEU A 657 -5.57 36.96 -33.72
N ASP A 658 -4.29 36.73 -34.01
CA ASP A 658 -3.53 37.46 -35.04
C ASP A 658 -4.08 37.19 -36.45
N ALA A 659 -4.68 36.01 -36.67
CA ALA A 659 -5.24 35.62 -37.96
C ALA A 659 -6.63 36.24 -38.28
N ILE A 660 -7.30 36.88 -37.31
CA ILE A 660 -8.70 37.33 -37.47
C ILE A 660 -8.79 38.85 -37.23
N GLN A 661 -9.36 39.58 -38.19
CA GLN A 661 -9.65 41.01 -38.02
C GLN A 661 -10.80 41.21 -37.01
N PRO A 662 -10.70 42.19 -36.09
CA PRO A 662 -11.73 42.42 -35.07
C PRO A 662 -13.01 43.02 -35.68
N ASP A 663 -14.00 42.18 -35.96
CA ASP A 663 -15.40 42.51 -36.29
C ASP A 663 -16.36 41.81 -35.29
N GLN A 664 -17.66 42.15 -35.23
CA GLN A 664 -18.65 41.49 -34.38
C GLN A 664 -18.78 39.97 -34.63
N ASN A 665 -18.36 39.47 -35.80
CA ASN A 665 -18.27 38.03 -36.10
C ASN A 665 -17.00 37.35 -35.53
N PHE A 666 -16.09 38.11 -34.92
CA PHE A 666 -14.79 37.65 -34.40
C PHE A 666 -14.90 36.55 -33.37
N LEU A 667 -15.76 36.72 -32.35
CA LEU A 667 -15.92 35.73 -31.28
C LEU A 667 -16.46 34.39 -31.79
N GLN A 668 -17.34 34.43 -32.79
CA GLN A 668 -17.92 33.23 -33.39
C GLN A 668 -16.92 32.52 -34.32
N ALA A 669 -16.11 33.27 -35.07
CA ALA A 669 -15.03 32.72 -35.90
C ALA A 669 -13.89 32.12 -35.06
N VAL A 670 -13.48 32.80 -33.97
CA VAL A 670 -12.52 32.28 -32.99
C VAL A 670 -13.07 30.99 -32.40
N TYR A 671 -14.31 30.99 -31.90
CA TYR A 671 -14.92 29.81 -31.28
C TYR A 671 -15.01 28.61 -32.24
N GLN A 672 -15.41 28.81 -33.51
CA GLN A 672 -15.44 27.73 -34.50
C GLN A 672 -14.06 27.18 -34.81
N ARG A 673 -13.04 28.04 -34.94
CA ARG A 673 -11.67 27.59 -35.16
C ARG A 673 -11.09 26.86 -33.96
N MET A 674 -11.40 27.29 -32.74
CA MET A 674 -11.04 26.59 -31.51
C MET A 674 -11.76 25.24 -31.33
N GLN A 675 -12.87 25.00 -32.02
CA GLN A 675 -13.49 23.67 -32.09
C GLN A 675 -12.81 22.75 -33.11
N MET A 676 -12.31 23.30 -34.22
CA MET A 676 -11.65 22.56 -35.29
C MET A 676 -10.18 22.25 -34.96
N ASP A 677 -9.42 23.28 -34.60
CA ASP A 677 -8.00 23.20 -34.26
C ASP A 677 -7.86 23.11 -32.73
N LYS A 678 -7.09 22.13 -32.25
CA LYS A 678 -6.76 21.99 -30.83
C LYS A 678 -5.28 22.27 -30.62
N PRO A 679 -4.90 22.92 -29.50
CA PRO A 679 -3.49 23.08 -29.16
C PRO A 679 -2.85 21.70 -29.00
N THR A 680 -1.60 21.59 -29.44
CA THR A 680 -0.78 20.41 -29.19
C THR A 680 -0.64 20.23 -27.69
N VAL A 681 -1.03 19.05 -27.18
CA VAL A 681 -0.88 18.71 -25.76
C VAL A 681 0.34 17.80 -25.63
N PHE A 682 1.37 18.33 -24.99
CA PHE A 682 2.53 17.55 -24.59
C PHE A 682 2.23 16.71 -23.36
N ASP A 683 2.84 15.54 -23.32
CA ASP A 683 2.78 14.62 -22.20
C ASP A 683 4.15 13.94 -21.99
N ARG A 684 4.26 13.17 -20.91
CA ARG A 684 5.38 12.26 -20.69
C ARG A 684 4.98 10.83 -21.06
N PHE A 685 5.91 10.10 -21.65
CA PHE A 685 5.80 8.67 -21.83
C PHE A 685 6.22 7.95 -20.54
N LEU A 686 5.49 6.92 -20.12
CA LEU A 686 5.81 6.16 -18.92
C LEU A 686 5.79 4.68 -19.29
N LEU A 687 6.93 4.01 -19.14
CA LEU A 687 7.11 2.63 -19.54
C LEU A 687 7.96 1.88 -18.51
N GLN A 688 7.51 0.70 -18.13
CA GLN A 688 8.32 -0.27 -17.39
C GLN A 688 8.79 -1.35 -18.35
N PHE A 689 10.10 -1.63 -18.36
CA PHE A 689 10.69 -2.62 -19.25
C PHE A 689 10.57 -4.04 -18.68
N HIS A 690 10.38 -4.99 -19.57
CA HIS A 690 10.42 -6.42 -19.31
C HIS A 690 10.91 -7.15 -20.57
N LYS A 691 11.31 -8.42 -20.41
CA LYS A 691 11.96 -9.19 -21.49
C LYS A 691 11.09 -9.41 -22.73
N LEU A 692 9.76 -9.41 -22.58
CA LEU A 692 8.80 -9.65 -23.65
C LEU A 692 8.29 -8.36 -24.31
N LEU A 693 8.88 -7.20 -24.01
CA LEU A 693 8.43 -5.94 -24.59
C LEU A 693 8.73 -5.91 -26.08
N PRO A 694 7.74 -5.67 -26.94
CA PRO A 694 8.00 -5.46 -28.36
C PRO A 694 8.56 -4.06 -28.60
N GLU A 695 9.53 -3.94 -29.51
CA GLU A 695 10.14 -2.66 -29.90
C GLU A 695 9.13 -1.65 -30.44
N GLY A 696 8.00 -2.12 -31.00
CA GLY A 696 6.91 -1.28 -31.50
C GLY A 696 6.29 -0.35 -30.44
N VAL A 697 6.45 -0.65 -29.14
CA VAL A 697 6.06 0.27 -28.05
C VAL A 697 6.92 1.54 -28.05
N LEU A 698 8.14 1.47 -28.57
CA LEU A 698 9.03 2.62 -28.73
C LEU A 698 8.86 3.28 -30.11
N ILE A 699 8.88 2.49 -31.18
CA ILE A 699 8.95 3.00 -32.56
C ILE A 699 7.60 3.13 -33.27
N GLY A 700 6.57 2.41 -32.82
CA GLY A 700 5.26 2.28 -33.49
C GLY A 700 5.03 0.88 -34.06
N PHE A 701 3.78 0.57 -34.43
CA PHE A 701 3.41 -0.71 -35.04
C PHE A 701 2.88 -0.52 -36.47
N PRO A 702 3.18 -1.43 -37.40
CA PRO A 702 2.62 -1.38 -38.74
C PRO A 702 1.11 -1.69 -38.74
N LYS A 703 0.36 -1.00 -39.60
CA LYS A 703 -1.06 -1.30 -39.88
C LYS A 703 -1.17 -2.53 -40.78
N VAL A 704 -1.17 -3.72 -40.17
CA VAL A 704 -1.09 -5.01 -40.89
C VAL A 704 -2.20 -5.19 -41.93
N GLU A 705 -3.45 -4.82 -41.64
CA GLU A 705 -4.54 -4.93 -42.62
C GLU A 705 -4.33 -4.03 -43.85
N LYS A 706 -3.82 -2.81 -43.69
CA LYS A 706 -3.48 -1.95 -44.83
C LYS A 706 -2.31 -2.49 -45.64
N GLN A 707 -1.31 -3.05 -44.96
CA GLN A 707 -0.18 -3.67 -45.63
C GLN A 707 -0.61 -4.88 -46.47
N LEU A 708 -1.48 -5.73 -45.92
CA LEU A 708 -1.97 -6.93 -46.61
C LEU A 708 -2.96 -6.58 -47.75
N ASN A 709 -3.86 -5.62 -47.53
CA ASN A 709 -4.94 -5.30 -48.48
C ASN A 709 -4.54 -4.26 -49.54
N GLU A 710 -3.75 -3.25 -49.16
CA GLU A 710 -3.38 -2.12 -50.03
C GLU A 710 -1.91 -2.15 -50.45
N GLY A 711 -1.10 -3.07 -49.91
CA GLY A 711 0.35 -3.12 -50.15
C GLY A 711 1.12 -1.92 -49.58
N LYS A 712 0.48 -1.12 -48.73
CA LYS A 712 1.07 0.10 -48.14
C LYS A 712 1.51 -0.13 -46.71
N GLU A 713 2.80 0.08 -46.47
CA GLU A 713 3.37 0.05 -45.12
C GLU A 713 3.19 1.42 -44.45
N GLU A 714 2.34 1.47 -43.42
CA GLU A 714 2.08 2.66 -42.62
C GLU A 714 2.31 2.32 -41.14
N ILE A 715 3.19 3.06 -40.48
CA ILE A 715 3.52 2.88 -39.07
C ILE A 715 2.65 3.79 -38.20
N GLU A 716 1.94 3.21 -37.25
CA GLU A 716 1.15 3.94 -36.26
C GLU A 716 1.98 4.22 -35.01
N VAL A 717 2.14 5.51 -34.69
CA VAL A 717 2.94 5.96 -33.53
C VAL A 717 2.12 6.60 -32.43
N SER A 718 0.78 6.68 -32.54
CA SER A 718 -0.05 7.35 -31.52
C SER A 718 0.13 6.82 -30.09
N THR A 719 0.54 5.56 -29.95
CA THR A 719 0.78 4.87 -28.67
C THR A 719 2.25 4.56 -28.39
N SER A 720 3.20 5.05 -29.20
CA SER A 720 4.62 4.77 -29.04
C SER A 720 5.41 5.98 -28.52
N LEU A 721 6.59 5.74 -27.96
CA LEU A 721 7.49 6.81 -27.50
C LEU A 721 7.87 7.77 -28.63
N ALA A 722 7.95 7.28 -29.87
CA ALA A 722 8.28 8.08 -31.06
C ALA A 722 7.24 9.18 -31.37
N ASN A 723 6.05 9.17 -30.74
CA ASN A 723 5.07 10.22 -30.93
C ASN A 723 5.56 11.59 -30.48
N GLN A 724 5.35 12.61 -31.30
CA GLN A 724 5.75 13.99 -31.00
C GLN A 724 5.03 14.63 -29.81
N LYS A 725 3.92 14.04 -29.32
CA LYS A 725 3.30 14.49 -28.07
C LYS A 725 4.14 14.17 -26.84
N PHE A 726 5.02 13.17 -26.90
CA PHE A 726 5.82 12.74 -25.76
C PHE A 726 7.18 13.47 -25.74
N VAL A 727 7.23 14.59 -25.04
CA VAL A 727 8.45 15.40 -24.89
C VAL A 727 9.32 14.97 -23.72
N PHE A 728 8.77 14.21 -22.79
CA PHE A 728 9.54 13.59 -21.70
C PHE A 728 9.25 12.10 -21.64
N ALA A 729 10.17 11.34 -21.06
CA ALA A 729 9.95 9.92 -20.78
C ALA A 729 10.43 9.54 -19.38
N ILE A 730 9.71 8.62 -18.75
CA ILE A 730 10.16 7.90 -17.56
C ILE A 730 10.22 6.43 -17.97
N LEU A 731 11.42 5.87 -17.94
CA LEU A 731 11.76 4.54 -18.43
C LEU A 731 12.26 3.72 -17.25
N ASP A 732 11.40 2.87 -16.68
CA ASP A 732 11.70 2.11 -15.48
C ASP A 732 12.20 0.69 -15.80
N GLU A 733 13.15 0.21 -14.99
CA GLU A 733 13.78 -1.11 -15.10
C GLU A 733 14.38 -1.39 -16.49
N VAL A 734 15.04 -0.40 -17.11
CA VAL A 734 15.63 -0.50 -18.46
C VAL A 734 16.59 -1.69 -18.60
N ASP A 735 17.21 -2.14 -17.49
CA ASP A 735 18.03 -3.36 -17.43
C ASP A 735 17.29 -4.67 -17.76
N LYS A 736 15.96 -4.65 -17.84
CA LYS A 736 15.14 -5.82 -18.19
C LYS A 736 14.72 -5.85 -19.66
N ALA A 737 15.12 -4.87 -20.45
CA ALA A 737 14.79 -4.78 -21.86
C ALA A 737 15.44 -5.91 -22.67
N ASN A 738 14.82 -6.32 -23.77
CA ASN A 738 15.44 -7.21 -24.74
C ASN A 738 16.33 -6.42 -25.73
N PRO A 739 17.24 -7.09 -26.46
CA PRO A 739 18.19 -6.42 -27.36
C PRO A 739 17.52 -5.51 -28.40
N GLN A 740 16.44 -5.97 -29.05
CA GLN A 740 15.71 -5.19 -30.07
C GLN A 740 15.17 -3.88 -29.50
N THR A 741 14.53 -3.95 -28.33
CA THR A 741 13.98 -2.77 -27.66
C THR A 741 15.08 -1.81 -27.22
N ILE A 742 16.24 -2.33 -26.77
CA ILE A 742 17.39 -1.46 -26.45
C ILE A 742 17.91 -0.76 -27.70
N THR A 743 18.08 -1.45 -28.82
CA THR A 743 18.55 -0.81 -30.06
C THR A 743 17.62 0.31 -30.50
N ALA A 744 16.30 0.08 -30.48
CA ALA A 744 15.30 1.11 -30.72
C ALA A 744 15.42 2.28 -29.74
N LEU A 745 15.59 1.99 -28.44
CA LEU A 745 15.78 3.01 -27.41
C LEU A 745 17.04 3.85 -27.66
N LEU A 746 18.17 3.23 -27.99
CA LEU A 746 19.44 3.93 -28.24
C LEU A 746 19.32 4.92 -29.40
N SER A 747 18.58 4.57 -30.46
CA SER A 747 18.29 5.44 -31.60
C SER A 747 17.45 6.65 -31.17
N ILE A 748 16.38 6.42 -30.39
CA ILE A 748 15.55 7.50 -29.84
C ILE A 748 16.36 8.44 -28.93
N LEU A 749 17.17 7.90 -28.02
CA LEU A 749 17.92 8.71 -27.04
C LEU A 749 19.01 9.56 -27.72
N ASN A 750 19.68 9.03 -28.75
CA ASN A 750 20.82 9.69 -29.38
C ASN A 750 20.40 10.58 -30.56
N GLU A 751 19.73 9.99 -31.55
CA GLU A 751 19.45 10.65 -32.84
C GLU A 751 18.13 11.42 -32.81
N ARG A 752 17.28 11.16 -31.80
CA ARG A 752 15.90 11.68 -31.73
C ARG A 752 15.06 11.32 -32.94
N GLU A 753 15.46 10.30 -33.68
CA GLU A 753 14.80 9.77 -34.86
C GLU A 753 14.80 8.24 -34.75
N VAL A 754 13.82 7.58 -35.35
CA VAL A 754 13.78 6.13 -35.45
C VAL A 754 13.41 5.68 -36.85
N PHE A 755 14.07 4.62 -37.29
CA PHE A 755 13.82 3.94 -38.54
C PHE A 755 12.73 2.89 -38.31
N ALA A 756 11.54 3.11 -38.86
CA ALA A 756 10.41 2.19 -38.79
C ALA A 756 10.04 1.73 -40.21
N GLY A 757 10.55 0.56 -40.60
CA GLY A 757 10.48 0.10 -41.99
C GLY A 757 11.22 1.07 -42.92
N ASN A 758 10.52 1.58 -43.94
CA ASN A 758 11.06 2.57 -44.88
C ASN A 758 10.86 4.04 -44.44
N GLN A 759 10.36 4.28 -43.23
CA GLN A 759 10.05 5.63 -42.74
C GLN A 759 11.03 6.06 -41.64
N VAL A 760 11.46 7.32 -41.69
CA VAL A 760 12.20 7.96 -40.59
C VAL A 760 11.22 8.82 -39.80
N ILE A 761 11.05 8.50 -38.53
CA ILE A 761 10.11 9.18 -37.63
C ILE A 761 10.90 10.02 -36.65
N LYS A 762 10.73 11.35 -36.71
CA LYS A 762 11.35 12.28 -35.76
C LYS A 762 10.55 12.34 -34.46
N THR A 763 11.24 12.13 -33.35
CA THR A 763 10.70 12.20 -31.99
C THR A 763 10.82 13.63 -31.46
N ALA A 764 9.92 14.02 -30.55
CA ALA A 764 10.01 15.32 -29.84
C ALA A 764 10.58 15.16 -28.42
N LEU A 765 11.15 14.00 -28.11
CA LEU A 765 11.71 13.71 -26.80
C LEU A 765 12.79 14.75 -26.49
N ARG A 766 12.71 15.40 -25.34
CA ARG A 766 13.71 16.31 -24.78
C ARG A 766 14.57 15.59 -23.75
N SER A 767 13.95 15.07 -22.69
CA SER A 767 14.67 14.32 -21.65
C SER A 767 13.94 13.02 -21.29
N ALA A 768 14.72 11.96 -21.13
CA ALA A 768 14.29 10.68 -20.57
C ALA A 768 14.94 10.50 -19.20
N ILE A 769 14.15 10.06 -18.23
CA ILE A 769 14.59 9.66 -16.90
C ILE A 769 14.55 8.13 -16.88
N LEU A 770 15.72 7.52 -16.86
CA LEU A 770 15.91 6.08 -16.81
C LEU A 770 16.11 5.68 -15.36
N THR A 771 15.38 4.67 -14.88
CA THR A 771 15.49 4.20 -13.49
C THR A 771 15.88 2.73 -13.44
N SER A 772 16.73 2.37 -12.49
CA SER A 772 17.06 0.96 -12.20
C SER A 772 17.20 0.72 -10.70
N ASN A 773 16.87 -0.50 -10.29
CA ASN A 773 17.03 -0.96 -8.90
C ASN A 773 18.42 -1.56 -8.62
N LYS A 774 19.24 -1.74 -9.66
CA LYS A 774 20.58 -2.33 -9.59
C LYS A 774 21.66 -1.26 -9.40
N MET A 775 22.81 -1.65 -8.86
CA MET A 775 24.01 -0.83 -8.91
C MET A 775 24.54 -0.74 -10.36
N PRO A 776 25.34 0.28 -10.73
CA PRO A 776 25.88 0.38 -12.10
C PRO A 776 26.61 -0.89 -12.56
N SER A 777 27.42 -1.53 -11.70
CA SER A 777 28.08 -2.80 -12.05
C SER A 777 27.08 -3.92 -12.32
N GLU A 778 26.11 -4.11 -11.42
CA GLU A 778 25.05 -5.13 -11.55
C GLU A 778 24.14 -4.87 -12.75
N PHE A 779 23.93 -3.60 -13.10
CA PHE A 779 23.23 -3.20 -14.31
C PHE A 779 24.00 -3.69 -15.53
N LEU A 780 25.31 -3.44 -15.61
CA LEU A 780 26.13 -3.91 -16.74
C LEU A 780 26.14 -5.45 -16.82
N ASP A 781 26.24 -6.12 -15.68
CA ASP A 781 26.22 -7.58 -15.59
C ASP A 781 24.89 -8.17 -16.07
N SER A 782 23.79 -7.40 -16.02
CA SER A 782 22.49 -7.87 -16.51
C SER A 782 22.40 -8.05 -18.02
N TYR A 783 23.34 -7.47 -18.76
CA TYR A 783 23.46 -7.62 -20.21
C TYR A 783 24.27 -8.85 -20.64
N TYR A 784 24.71 -9.70 -19.70
CA TYR A 784 25.41 -11.00 -19.86
C TYR A 784 26.30 -11.14 -21.12
N GLU A 785 25.67 -11.39 -22.27
CA GLU A 785 26.29 -11.64 -23.57
C GLU A 785 26.91 -10.39 -24.21
N ASP A 786 26.38 -9.20 -23.92
CA ASP A 786 26.84 -7.94 -24.51
C ASP A 786 26.80 -6.78 -23.50
N ARG A 787 27.82 -6.75 -22.63
CA ARG A 787 28.05 -5.64 -21.71
C ARG A 787 28.16 -4.29 -22.41
N SER A 788 28.65 -4.25 -23.66
CA SER A 788 28.82 -3.01 -24.42
C SER A 788 27.49 -2.35 -24.74
N THR A 789 26.41 -3.13 -24.90
CA THR A 789 25.04 -2.61 -25.02
C THR A 789 24.61 -1.87 -23.75
N GLY A 790 24.90 -2.42 -22.57
CA GLY A 790 24.63 -1.75 -21.29
C GLY A 790 25.43 -0.45 -21.11
N GLU A 791 26.71 -0.47 -21.50
CA GLU A 791 27.57 0.72 -21.51
C GLU A 791 27.03 1.79 -22.47
N ALA A 792 26.57 1.40 -23.66
CA ALA A 792 25.96 2.29 -24.63
C ALA A 792 24.72 3.02 -24.08
N VAL A 793 23.85 2.31 -23.34
CA VAL A 793 22.69 2.93 -22.67
C VAL A 793 23.15 3.92 -21.60
N MET A 794 24.14 3.53 -20.78
CA MET A 794 24.66 4.42 -19.73
C MET A 794 25.32 5.68 -20.29
N ASP A 795 26.04 5.58 -21.40
CA ASP A 795 26.73 6.72 -22.00
C ASP A 795 25.76 7.77 -22.54
N ARG A 796 24.59 7.33 -23.06
CA ARG A 796 23.53 8.23 -23.55
C ARG A 796 22.80 8.97 -22.43
N ALA A 797 22.94 8.51 -21.19
CA ALA A 797 22.46 9.21 -20.00
C ALA A 797 23.63 9.82 -19.23
N ILE A 798 24.04 11.02 -19.66
CA ILE A 798 25.21 11.73 -19.10
C ILE A 798 25.06 11.92 -17.59
N ASN A 799 23.90 12.42 -17.14
CA ASN A 799 23.64 12.62 -15.73
C ASN A 799 23.30 11.28 -15.07
N LYS A 800 23.96 10.97 -13.96
CA LYS A 800 23.71 9.75 -13.17
C LYS A 800 23.64 10.12 -11.70
N VAL A 801 22.59 9.69 -11.02
CA VAL A 801 22.41 9.93 -9.59
C VAL A 801 22.00 8.64 -8.88
N TYR A 802 22.51 8.45 -7.67
CA TYR A 802 22.11 7.36 -6.79
C TYR A 802 21.19 7.90 -5.69
N VAL A 803 20.12 7.17 -5.41
CA VAL A 803 19.11 7.55 -4.43
C VAL A 803 18.96 6.47 -3.36
N SER A 804 19.13 6.87 -2.09
CA SER A 804 18.88 6.00 -0.94
C SER A 804 17.37 5.81 -0.71
N ASN A 805 16.98 4.63 -0.20
CA ASN A 805 15.62 4.37 0.29
C ASN A 805 15.47 4.48 1.81
N LYS A 806 16.53 4.91 2.52
CA LYS A 806 16.56 5.14 3.96
C LYS A 806 17.04 6.57 4.22
N ILE A 807 16.20 7.37 4.88
CA ILE A 807 16.59 8.69 5.40
C ILE A 807 17.69 8.46 6.46
N SER A 808 18.69 9.32 6.55
CA SER A 808 19.83 9.11 7.44
C SER A 808 19.50 9.39 8.90
N SER A 809 18.74 10.45 9.18
CA SER A 809 18.37 10.88 10.54
C SER A 809 17.01 10.35 10.99
N GLU A 810 16.93 9.95 12.26
CA GLU A 810 15.68 9.51 12.90
C GLU A 810 14.70 10.67 13.06
N GLU A 811 15.22 11.86 13.38
CA GLU A 811 14.44 13.10 13.47
C GLU A 811 13.84 13.47 12.11
N ALA A 812 14.63 13.39 11.04
CA ALA A 812 14.19 13.68 9.68
C ALA A 812 13.10 12.69 9.22
N LEU A 813 13.26 11.39 9.50
CA LEU A 813 12.25 10.38 9.19
C LEU A 813 10.97 10.60 10.03
N THR A 814 11.10 10.92 11.32
CA THR A 814 9.96 11.20 12.20
C THR A 814 9.16 12.40 11.67
N GLN A 815 9.84 13.49 11.34
CA GLN A 815 9.19 14.67 10.77
C GLN A 815 8.53 14.37 9.42
N PHE A 816 9.18 13.59 8.57
CA PHE A 816 8.60 13.13 7.31
C PHE A 816 7.28 12.36 7.53
N LEU A 817 7.24 11.43 8.49
CA LEU A 817 6.03 10.66 8.82
C LEU A 817 4.93 11.53 9.45
N ILE A 818 5.28 12.44 10.36
CA ILE A 818 4.34 13.41 10.95
C ILE A 818 3.70 14.27 9.85
N ASN A 819 4.50 14.75 8.89
CA ASN A 819 3.99 15.55 7.78
C ASN A 819 3.02 14.75 6.90
N LEU A 820 3.32 13.47 6.63
CA LEU A 820 2.42 12.57 5.92
C LEU A 820 1.09 12.37 6.66
N GLU A 821 1.11 12.15 7.98
CA GLU A 821 -0.11 12.00 8.80
C GLU A 821 -0.95 13.29 8.83
N LYS A 822 -0.30 14.47 8.77
CA LYS A 822 -0.97 15.78 8.62
C LYS A 822 -1.53 16.01 7.20
N GLY A 823 -1.45 15.01 6.31
CA GLY A 823 -1.93 15.09 4.93
C GLY A 823 -1.04 15.93 4.01
N ILE A 824 0.17 16.28 4.46
CA ILE A 824 1.15 17.02 3.67
C ILE A 824 1.87 16.02 2.79
N SER A 825 1.25 15.74 1.65
CA SER A 825 1.77 14.78 0.67
C SER A 825 3.04 15.30 -0.02
N PRO A 826 3.98 14.41 -0.38
CA PRO A 826 5.06 14.73 -1.32
C PRO A 826 4.53 15.06 -2.74
N SER A 827 3.22 14.97 -2.99
CA SER A 827 2.59 15.52 -4.18
C SER A 827 2.68 17.05 -4.19
N TRP A 828 3.82 17.54 -4.67
CA TRP A 828 4.03 18.95 -4.93
C TRP A 828 3.27 19.35 -6.20
N LYS A 829 2.45 20.41 -6.08
CA LYS A 829 1.62 20.93 -7.19
C LYS A 829 2.10 22.29 -7.68
N GLY A 830 3.32 22.70 -7.34
CA GLY A 830 3.84 23.96 -7.82
C GLY A 830 4.03 23.94 -9.34
N LEU A 831 4.55 25.04 -9.86
CA LEU A 831 4.76 25.25 -11.29
C LEU A 831 6.26 25.41 -11.52
N LEU A 832 6.88 24.40 -12.12
CA LEU A 832 8.21 24.53 -12.71
C LEU A 832 8.08 25.19 -14.08
N ALA A 833 9.06 26.03 -14.40
CA ALA A 833 9.21 26.68 -15.69
C ALA A 833 10.70 26.67 -16.04
N VAL A 834 11.29 25.49 -15.95
CA VAL A 834 12.73 25.26 -16.06
C VAL A 834 13.22 25.71 -17.43
N SER A 835 12.44 25.41 -18.47
CA SER A 835 12.67 25.87 -19.84
C SER A 835 12.81 27.40 -20.01
N GLU A 836 12.25 28.23 -19.12
CA GLU A 836 12.41 29.69 -19.20
C GLU A 836 13.83 30.16 -18.83
N LEU A 837 14.66 29.29 -18.23
CA LEU A 837 16.07 29.60 -17.94
C LEU A 837 17.01 29.25 -19.09
N GLU A 838 16.54 28.60 -20.16
CA GLU A 838 17.36 28.23 -21.32
C GLU A 838 18.17 29.41 -21.91
N PRO A 839 17.64 30.66 -21.99
CA PRO A 839 18.41 31.79 -22.45
C PRO A 839 19.61 32.16 -21.55
N VAL A 840 19.56 31.82 -20.26
CA VAL A 840 20.67 32.01 -19.31
C VAL A 840 21.71 30.92 -19.46
N VAL A 841 21.26 29.68 -19.68
CA VAL A 841 22.16 28.54 -19.91
C VAL A 841 22.92 28.68 -21.22
N SER A 842 22.31 29.32 -22.21
CA SER A 842 22.91 29.57 -23.53
C SER A 842 23.93 30.72 -23.54
N GLN A 843 23.97 31.55 -22.51
CA GLN A 843 24.95 32.64 -22.32
C GLN A 843 26.19 32.10 -21.60
#